data_AF-A3QBU5-F1
#
_entry.id   AF-A3QBU5-F1
#
_cell.length_a   1.000
_cell.length_b   1.000
_cell.length_c   1.000
_cell.angle_alpha   90.00
_cell.angle_beta   90.00
_cell.angle_gamma   90.00
#
_symmetry.space_group_name_H-M   'P 1'
#
loop_
_entity.id
_entity.type
_entity.pdbx_description
1 polymer ?
#
loop_
_entity_poly.entity_id
_entity_poly.type
_entity_poly.pdbx_seq_one_letter_code
_entity_poly.pdbx_strand_id
1 'polypeptide(L)'
;MTKPHPLSHTREQITALDNELLALLAKRRALSLDVARSKEVDIRPIRDTQREKELLARLVKQGREQGLDAHYVLSLYQSIIEDSVLNQQAYLQGRANPDLQKQQYNIAYLGARGSYSYLAATRYCERRQVGMQDLGCKSFDEIVQAVESGHADYGFLPIENTSSGSINEVYDVLQHTSLAIVGETTIEVGHCLLAKPGTNVKQIKTIYAHPQPISQCSRYLSQHGEFKLEYCSSSAEAMERVLEADDNSVAAIGSVEGGALYQLEAVEHELANQKINQSRFIVVARKAIAVPEQLPAKTTLIMATGQKPGALVEALLILKAHDLNMSKLESRPIPGTPWEEMFYLDLDANLASDEMQQALKELERITRFIKVLGCYPCETVNPTQLSNSQLMIEPTTSREADQQAKEKQDAKHQRHSLAEHPQVTSVICRQLQIGNGQFGAIAQLALSQESDHYGQLAKQIKEAGFQAVTVSELNTNPMANRQLSEMRRALNQFDLACIVAIEHESELTLASDHADMLLISGKQMHNRDLLEQVGALHMPVILERNTMASLDEWLGAAEVILAAGNQQLVLSEAGIRTFNEQQRPTLDLSGLISLKERSHLPVLLNTRYACQQEELASQAGAAKALKADGLVLGVSDPQQLKGHSDILARLYRG
;
A
#
# COMPACT_ATOMS: atom_id res chain seq x y z
N MET A 1 4.97 -14.23 -54.56
CA MET A 1 4.93 -14.87 -53.23
C MET A 1 6.02 -15.92 -53.18
N THR A 2 7.16 -15.60 -52.56
CA THR A 2 8.27 -16.52 -52.32
C THR A 2 7.87 -17.55 -51.27
N LYS A 3 8.16 -18.84 -51.51
CA LYS A 3 7.88 -19.91 -50.53
C LYS A 3 8.64 -19.62 -49.23
N PRO A 4 8.00 -19.77 -48.04
CA PRO A 4 8.68 -19.58 -46.76
C PRO A 4 9.86 -20.56 -46.62
N HIS A 5 10.95 -20.09 -46.02
CA HIS A 5 12.14 -20.90 -45.76
C HIS A 5 11.82 -22.13 -44.89
N PRO A 6 12.57 -23.24 -45.00
CA PRO A 6 12.38 -24.41 -44.16
C PRO A 6 12.55 -24.06 -42.68
N LEU A 7 11.62 -24.53 -41.84
CA LEU A 7 11.58 -24.28 -40.38
C LEU A 7 12.90 -24.58 -39.66
N SER A 8 13.71 -25.53 -40.15
CA SER A 8 15.01 -25.88 -39.56
C SER A 8 16.02 -24.74 -39.68
N HIS A 9 16.07 -24.06 -40.84
CA HIS A 9 17.06 -23.01 -41.09
C HIS A 9 16.78 -21.75 -40.26
N THR A 10 15.51 -21.36 -40.12
CA THR A 10 15.13 -20.22 -39.26
C THR A 10 15.43 -20.51 -37.78
N ARG A 11 15.25 -21.75 -37.31
CA ARG A 11 15.61 -22.14 -35.94
C ARG A 11 17.11 -22.05 -35.68
N GLU A 12 17.94 -22.50 -36.63
CA GLU A 12 19.40 -22.38 -36.54
C GLU A 12 19.85 -20.91 -36.46
N GLN A 13 19.23 -20.03 -37.25
CA GLN A 13 19.49 -18.58 -37.19
C GLN A 13 19.11 -17.98 -35.83
N ILE A 14 17.97 -18.37 -35.27
CA ILE A 14 17.56 -17.94 -33.92
C ILE A 14 18.56 -18.42 -32.87
N THR A 15 18.95 -19.70 -32.90
CA THR A 15 19.95 -20.24 -31.96
C THR A 15 21.31 -19.54 -32.07
N ALA A 16 21.74 -19.17 -33.27
CA ALA A 16 22.96 -18.39 -33.45
C ALA A 16 22.85 -16.99 -32.81
N LEU A 17 21.71 -16.31 -33.02
CA LEU A 17 21.42 -15.01 -32.40
C LEU A 17 21.36 -15.08 -30.87
N ASP A 18 20.74 -16.13 -30.32
CA ASP A 18 20.64 -16.34 -28.87
C ASP A 18 22.04 -16.47 -28.23
N ASN A 19 22.97 -17.16 -28.90
CA ASN A 19 24.36 -17.27 -28.45
C ASN A 19 25.08 -15.92 -28.46
N GLU A 20 24.84 -15.07 -29.46
CA GLU A 20 25.40 -13.72 -29.51
C GLU A 20 24.83 -12.82 -28.40
N LEU A 21 23.52 -12.90 -28.14
CA LEU A 21 22.88 -12.16 -27.05
C LEU A 21 23.46 -12.56 -25.68
N LEU A 22 23.66 -13.86 -25.44
CA LEU A 22 24.30 -14.35 -24.21
C LEU A 22 25.73 -13.80 -24.05
N ALA A 23 26.52 -13.78 -25.14
CA ALA A 23 27.86 -13.22 -25.11
C ALA A 23 27.87 -11.70 -24.82
N LEU A 24 26.92 -10.95 -25.38
CA LEU A 24 26.78 -9.51 -25.14
C LEU A 24 26.35 -9.21 -23.69
N LEU A 25 25.42 -9.99 -23.14
CA LEU A 25 24.99 -9.87 -21.74
C LEU A 25 26.15 -10.18 -20.78
N ALA A 26 26.93 -11.23 -21.03
CA ALA A 26 28.11 -11.56 -20.25
C ALA A 26 29.16 -10.43 -20.28
N LYS A 27 29.41 -9.84 -21.46
CA LYS A 27 30.31 -8.68 -21.59
C LYS A 27 29.80 -7.46 -20.84
N ARG A 28 28.49 -7.18 -20.89
CA ARG A 28 27.87 -6.09 -20.13
C ARG A 28 28.00 -6.31 -18.61
N ARG A 29 27.82 -7.54 -18.14
CA ARG A 29 28.00 -7.92 -16.73
C ARG A 29 29.45 -7.69 -16.27
N ALA A 30 30.45 -8.00 -17.10
CA ALA A 30 31.84 -7.67 -16.81
C ALA A 30 32.06 -6.15 -16.66
N LEU A 31 31.49 -5.34 -17.57
CA LEU A 31 31.59 -3.88 -17.49
C LEU A 31 30.90 -3.30 -16.24
N SER A 32 29.79 -3.89 -15.78
CA SER A 32 29.15 -3.44 -14.53
C SER A 32 30.03 -3.66 -13.30
N LEU A 33 30.87 -4.70 -13.29
CA LEU A 33 31.85 -4.91 -12.21
C LEU A 33 32.96 -3.87 -12.25
N ASP A 34 33.40 -3.44 -13.44
CA ASP A 34 34.36 -2.34 -13.57
C ASP A 34 33.77 -1.00 -13.08
N VAL A 35 32.47 -0.79 -13.26
CA VAL A 35 31.76 0.35 -12.66
C VAL A 35 31.78 0.26 -11.13
N ALA A 36 31.54 -0.91 -10.53
CA ALA A 36 31.69 -1.08 -9.08
C ALA A 36 33.11 -0.77 -8.59
N ARG A 37 34.15 -1.24 -9.32
CA ARG A 37 35.56 -0.91 -9.00
C ARG A 37 35.82 0.59 -9.05
N SER A 38 35.22 1.31 -10.00
CA SER A 38 35.34 2.77 -10.06
C SER A 38 34.62 3.47 -8.91
N LYS A 39 33.44 2.97 -8.49
CA LYS A 39 32.65 3.51 -7.37
C LYS A 39 33.24 3.19 -5.99
N GLU A 40 34.13 2.21 -5.92
CA GLU A 40 34.95 1.94 -4.73
C GLU A 40 35.94 3.09 -4.46
N VAL A 41 36.50 3.68 -5.52
CA VAL A 41 37.45 4.79 -5.44
C VAL A 41 36.74 6.14 -5.30
N ASP A 42 35.70 6.37 -6.09
CA ASP A 42 34.86 7.57 -6.05
C ASP A 42 33.52 7.20 -5.39
N ILE A 43 33.37 7.51 -4.10
CA ILE A 43 32.23 7.13 -3.25
C ILE A 43 30.95 7.72 -3.84
N ARG A 44 30.21 6.89 -4.60
CA ARG A 44 28.94 7.26 -5.20
C ARG A 44 27.92 6.14 -5.02
N PRO A 45 26.61 6.46 -4.96
CA PRO A 45 25.56 5.46 -4.87
C PRO A 45 25.65 4.43 -6.00
N ILE A 46 25.45 3.14 -5.69
CA ILE A 46 25.43 2.09 -6.72
C ILE A 46 24.30 2.32 -7.73
N ARG A 47 23.13 2.74 -7.24
CA ARG A 47 21.97 3.04 -8.06
C ARG A 47 21.84 4.55 -8.25
N ASP A 48 21.85 4.97 -9.51
CA ASP A 48 21.62 6.36 -9.91
C ASP A 48 20.28 6.41 -10.65
N THR A 49 19.23 6.77 -9.93
CA THR A 49 17.86 6.73 -10.44
C THR A 49 17.65 7.69 -11.60
N GLN A 50 18.31 8.85 -11.60
CA GLN A 50 18.24 9.83 -12.68
C GLN A 50 18.86 9.27 -13.95
N ARG A 51 20.09 8.72 -13.84
CA ARG A 51 20.78 8.09 -14.97
C ARG A 51 20.06 6.86 -15.50
N GLU A 52 19.43 6.07 -14.63
CA GLU A 52 18.59 4.94 -15.04
C GLU A 52 17.37 5.38 -15.84
N LYS A 53 16.66 6.44 -15.41
CA LYS A 53 15.53 7.00 -16.18
C LYS A 53 15.97 7.43 -17.57
N GLU A 54 17.07 8.17 -17.66
CA GLU A 54 17.64 8.63 -18.94
C GLU A 54 18.05 7.46 -19.85
N LEU A 55 18.66 6.42 -19.28
CA LEU A 55 19.05 5.21 -20.00
C LEU A 55 17.83 4.48 -20.56
N LEU A 56 16.83 4.21 -19.73
CA LEU A 56 15.62 3.48 -20.12
C LEU A 56 14.83 4.26 -21.19
N ALA A 57 14.67 5.57 -21.03
CA ALA A 57 14.00 6.41 -22.03
C ALA A 57 14.71 6.36 -23.40
N ARG A 58 16.06 6.42 -23.40
CA ARG A 58 16.86 6.29 -24.62
C ARG A 58 16.72 4.92 -25.27
N LEU A 59 16.70 3.85 -24.48
CA LEU A 59 16.56 2.47 -24.96
C LEU A 59 15.17 2.19 -25.54
N VAL A 60 14.11 2.71 -24.90
CA VAL A 60 12.74 2.62 -25.43
C VAL A 60 12.64 3.28 -26.81
N LYS A 61 13.25 4.46 -26.99
CA LYS A 61 13.29 5.14 -28.28
C LYS A 61 13.99 4.30 -29.35
N GLN A 62 15.18 3.77 -29.03
CA GLN A 62 15.96 2.93 -29.97
C GLN A 62 15.26 1.60 -30.29
N GLY A 63 14.61 0.98 -29.29
CA GLY A 63 13.85 -0.26 -29.49
C GLY A 63 12.68 -0.06 -30.44
N ARG A 64 11.95 1.05 -30.31
CA ARG A 64 10.85 1.41 -31.22
C ARG A 64 11.30 1.60 -32.66
N GLU A 65 12.44 2.25 -32.89
CA GLU A 65 13.03 2.39 -34.24
C GLU A 65 13.34 1.04 -34.91
N GLN A 66 13.51 -0.03 -34.11
CA GLN A 66 13.75 -1.40 -34.54
C GLN A 66 12.47 -2.27 -34.55
N GLY A 67 11.30 -1.70 -34.26
CA GLY A 67 10.02 -2.41 -34.21
C GLY A 67 9.76 -3.20 -32.92
N LEU A 68 10.49 -2.93 -31.84
CA LEU A 68 10.26 -3.53 -30.52
C LEU A 68 9.26 -2.70 -29.71
N ASP A 69 8.40 -3.41 -28.97
CA ASP A 69 7.44 -2.80 -28.04
C ASP A 69 8.15 -2.16 -26.83
N ALA A 70 7.61 -1.04 -26.34
CA ALA A 70 8.21 -0.27 -25.25
C ALA A 70 8.15 -1.01 -23.91
N HIS A 71 7.04 -1.70 -23.62
CA HIS A 71 6.90 -2.47 -22.39
C HIS A 71 7.86 -3.65 -22.38
N TYR A 72 8.02 -4.32 -23.52
CA TYR A 72 9.01 -5.39 -23.69
C TYR A 72 10.45 -4.91 -23.45
N VAL A 73 10.86 -3.79 -24.05
CA VAL A 73 12.20 -3.20 -23.87
C VAL A 73 12.42 -2.83 -22.40
N LEU A 74 11.42 -2.25 -21.74
CA LEU A 74 11.54 -1.85 -20.34
C LEU A 74 11.70 -3.04 -19.42
N SER A 75 10.83 -4.04 -19.54
CA SER A 75 10.91 -5.26 -18.74
C SER A 75 12.29 -5.92 -18.89
N LEU A 76 12.78 -6.06 -20.12
CA LEU A 76 14.09 -6.66 -20.38
C LEU A 76 15.24 -5.86 -19.76
N TYR A 77 15.28 -4.54 -19.99
CA TYR A 77 16.40 -3.73 -19.50
C TYR A 77 16.33 -3.43 -18.01
N GLN A 78 15.15 -3.43 -17.38
CA GLN A 78 15.00 -3.40 -15.93
C GLN A 78 15.64 -4.65 -15.31
N SER A 79 15.31 -5.86 -15.80
CA SER A 79 15.93 -7.09 -15.32
C SER A 79 17.46 -7.11 -15.51
N ILE A 80 17.96 -6.59 -16.63
CA ILE A 80 19.40 -6.47 -16.90
C ILE A 80 20.08 -5.48 -15.94
N ILE A 81 19.43 -4.34 -15.63
CA ILE A 81 19.95 -3.35 -14.68
C ILE A 81 19.94 -3.93 -13.26
N GLU A 82 18.87 -4.62 -12.88
CA GLU A 82 18.74 -5.29 -11.59
C GLU A 82 19.86 -6.32 -11.37
N ASP A 83 20.11 -7.21 -12.34
CA ASP A 83 21.26 -8.14 -12.29
C ASP A 83 22.58 -7.38 -12.12
N SER A 84 22.75 -6.23 -12.78
CA SER A 84 23.97 -5.43 -12.65
C SER A 84 24.12 -4.80 -11.28
N VAL A 85 23.05 -4.30 -10.69
CA VAL A 85 23.05 -3.72 -9.34
C VAL A 85 23.37 -4.82 -8.33
N LEU A 86 22.68 -5.96 -8.40
CA LEU A 86 22.92 -7.10 -7.50
C LEU A 86 24.37 -7.59 -7.56
N ASN A 87 24.94 -7.72 -8.77
CA ASN A 87 26.35 -8.09 -8.93
C ASN A 87 27.32 -7.07 -8.32
N GLN A 88 27.05 -5.77 -8.47
CA GLN A 88 27.85 -4.71 -7.86
C GLN A 88 27.75 -4.71 -6.34
N GLN A 89 26.55 -4.93 -5.80
CA GLN A 89 26.31 -5.05 -4.35
C GLN A 89 27.07 -6.25 -3.78
N ALA A 90 26.96 -7.43 -4.41
CA ALA A 90 27.66 -8.63 -3.98
C ALA A 90 29.19 -8.45 -4.00
N TYR A 91 29.73 -7.78 -5.02
CA TYR A 91 31.16 -7.47 -5.10
C TYR A 91 31.64 -6.57 -3.94
N LEU A 92 30.94 -5.45 -3.69
CA LEU A 92 31.33 -4.52 -2.63
C LEU A 92 31.13 -5.10 -1.23
N GLN A 93 30.01 -5.81 -1.01
CA GLN A 93 29.76 -6.50 0.25
C GLN A 93 30.82 -7.58 0.52
N GLY A 94 31.20 -8.33 -0.52
CA GLY A 94 32.26 -9.32 -0.46
C GLY A 94 33.62 -8.76 -0.07
N ARG A 95 33.99 -7.59 -0.62
CA ARG A 95 35.24 -6.91 -0.28
C ARG A 95 35.24 -6.31 1.12
N ALA A 96 34.10 -5.81 1.58
CA ALA A 96 33.94 -5.32 2.96
C ALA A 96 33.99 -6.46 4.00
N ASN A 97 33.69 -7.69 3.59
CA ASN A 97 33.56 -8.84 4.48
C ASN A 97 34.31 -10.09 3.93
N PRO A 98 35.64 -10.02 3.70
CA PRO A 98 36.38 -11.09 3.03
C PRO A 98 36.38 -12.41 3.82
N ASP A 99 36.41 -12.32 5.15
CA ASP A 99 36.46 -13.48 6.06
C ASP A 99 35.12 -14.24 6.16
N LEU A 100 34.04 -13.70 5.60
CA LEU A 100 32.69 -14.27 5.71
C LEU A 100 32.21 -14.97 4.43
N GLN A 101 33.02 -14.96 3.37
CA GLN A 101 32.67 -15.59 2.09
C GLN A 101 32.86 -17.11 2.14
N LYS A 102 31.77 -17.85 1.89
CA LYS A 102 31.77 -19.30 1.71
C LYS A 102 31.07 -19.66 0.40
N GLN A 103 31.48 -20.77 -0.20
CA GLN A 103 30.79 -21.31 -1.38
C GLN A 103 29.47 -22.00 -1.03
N GLN A 104 29.33 -22.45 0.21
CA GLN A 104 28.14 -23.11 0.73
C GLN A 104 27.88 -22.64 2.16
N TYR A 105 26.61 -22.41 2.50
CA TYR A 105 26.15 -21.99 3.82
C TYR A 105 25.14 -22.98 4.40
N ASN A 106 25.25 -23.26 5.69
CA ASN A 106 24.23 -23.99 6.44
C ASN A 106 23.13 -23.02 6.88
N ILE A 107 21.88 -23.27 6.51
CA ILE A 107 20.78 -22.33 6.73
C ILE A 107 19.67 -22.97 7.54
N ALA A 108 19.46 -22.41 8.74
CA ALA A 108 18.36 -22.76 9.62
C ALA A 108 17.09 -21.97 9.25
N TYR A 109 15.96 -22.65 9.14
CA TYR A 109 14.66 -22.03 8.86
C TYR A 109 13.52 -22.82 9.52
N LEU A 110 12.35 -22.19 9.66
CA LEU A 110 11.20 -22.84 10.29
C LEU A 110 10.50 -23.81 9.32
N GLY A 111 10.29 -25.05 9.77
CA GLY A 111 9.54 -26.09 9.07
C GLY A 111 10.39 -26.94 8.13
N ALA A 112 9.72 -27.67 7.24
CA ALA A 112 10.35 -28.57 6.27
C ALA A 112 10.49 -27.93 4.88
N ARG A 113 11.09 -28.66 3.93
CA ARG A 113 11.21 -28.23 2.53
C ARG A 113 9.83 -27.90 1.94
N GLY A 114 9.77 -26.90 1.07
CA GLY A 114 8.52 -26.40 0.51
C GLY A 114 7.73 -25.44 1.41
N SER A 115 8.17 -25.22 2.65
CA SER A 115 7.66 -24.09 3.44
C SER A 115 8.07 -22.75 2.81
N TYR A 116 7.33 -21.69 3.12
CA TYR A 116 7.69 -20.33 2.70
C TYR A 116 9.07 -19.91 3.23
N SER A 117 9.44 -20.34 4.44
CA SER A 117 10.78 -20.07 5.00
C SER A 117 11.90 -20.74 4.19
N TYR A 118 11.68 -21.98 3.71
CA TYR A 118 12.62 -22.67 2.83
C TYR A 118 12.77 -21.94 1.49
N LEU A 119 11.67 -21.48 0.89
CA LEU A 119 11.68 -20.75 -0.37
C LEU A 119 12.40 -19.40 -0.24
N ALA A 120 12.18 -18.67 0.87
CA ALA A 120 12.90 -17.44 1.18
C ALA A 120 14.42 -17.68 1.27
N ALA A 121 14.83 -18.73 2.00
CA ALA A 121 16.24 -19.11 2.12
C ALA A 121 16.88 -19.51 0.78
N THR A 122 16.15 -20.29 -0.03
CA THR A 122 16.61 -20.74 -1.35
C THR A 122 16.84 -19.55 -2.28
N ARG A 123 15.83 -18.67 -2.42
CA ARG A 123 15.93 -17.46 -3.26
C ARG A 123 17.05 -16.53 -2.81
N TYR A 124 17.24 -16.37 -1.49
CA TYR A 124 18.33 -15.56 -0.94
C TYR A 124 19.73 -16.10 -1.33
N CYS A 125 19.89 -17.42 -1.40
CA CYS A 125 21.13 -18.09 -1.81
C CYS A 125 21.36 -18.05 -3.31
N GLU A 126 20.32 -18.34 -4.10
CA GLU A 126 20.38 -18.30 -5.57
C GLU A 126 20.80 -16.92 -6.08
N ARG A 127 20.21 -15.86 -5.51
CA ARG A 127 20.57 -14.47 -5.82
C ARG A 127 22.04 -14.15 -5.55
N ARG A 128 22.63 -14.77 -4.53
CA ARG A 128 24.05 -14.60 -4.17
C ARG A 128 24.98 -15.62 -4.84
N GLN A 129 24.41 -16.54 -5.62
CA GLN A 129 25.14 -17.61 -6.30
C GLN A 129 25.95 -18.50 -5.32
N VAL A 130 25.36 -18.80 -4.17
CA VAL A 130 25.98 -19.65 -3.12
C VAL A 130 25.16 -20.91 -2.90
N GLY A 131 25.82 -22.00 -2.54
CA GLY A 131 25.15 -23.25 -2.20
C GLY A 131 24.42 -23.15 -0.85
N MET A 132 23.24 -23.75 -0.76
CA MET A 132 22.49 -23.89 0.48
C MET A 132 22.57 -25.34 0.98
N GLN A 133 22.91 -25.52 2.25
CA GLN A 133 22.63 -26.75 2.99
C GLN A 133 21.48 -26.45 3.96
N ASP A 134 20.34 -27.09 3.75
CA ASP A 134 19.11 -26.83 4.49
C ASP A 134 19.11 -27.49 5.87
N LEU A 135 18.66 -26.73 6.88
CA LEU A 135 18.41 -27.20 8.24
C LEU A 135 17.01 -26.75 8.68
N GLY A 136 16.04 -27.65 8.55
CA GLY A 136 14.67 -27.42 9.03
C GLY A 136 14.57 -27.52 10.55
N CYS A 137 14.09 -26.47 11.20
CA CYS A 137 13.88 -26.36 12.64
C CYS A 137 12.39 -26.37 13.00
N LYS A 138 12.05 -26.77 14.23
CA LYS A 138 10.67 -26.85 14.72
C LYS A 138 10.18 -25.58 15.40
N SER A 139 11.08 -24.72 15.87
CA SER A 139 10.76 -23.45 16.51
C SER A 139 11.79 -22.37 16.17
N PHE A 140 11.45 -21.10 16.43
CA PHE A 140 12.37 -19.98 16.26
C PHE A 140 13.55 -20.05 17.24
N ASP A 141 13.34 -20.54 18.47
CA ASP A 141 14.42 -20.79 19.43
C ASP A 141 15.44 -21.79 18.89
N GLU A 142 15.00 -22.89 18.26
CA GLU A 142 15.89 -23.87 17.64
C GLU A 142 16.74 -23.25 16.53
N ILE A 143 16.17 -22.35 15.72
CA ILE A 143 16.90 -21.62 14.66
C ILE A 143 18.00 -20.77 15.30
N VAL A 144 17.66 -19.97 16.32
CA VAL A 144 18.63 -19.10 16.97
C VAL A 144 19.73 -19.91 17.66
N GLN A 145 19.38 -20.97 18.38
CA GLN A 145 20.36 -21.87 19.00
C GLN A 145 21.27 -22.55 17.97
N ALA A 146 20.73 -22.98 16.82
CA ALA A 146 21.52 -23.58 15.76
C ALA A 146 22.57 -22.60 15.18
N VAL A 147 22.20 -21.32 15.03
CA VAL A 147 23.13 -20.29 14.55
C VAL A 147 24.13 -19.91 15.63
N GLU A 148 23.71 -19.70 16.88
CA GLU A 148 24.59 -19.34 18.01
C GLU A 148 25.63 -20.42 18.29
N SER A 149 25.23 -21.70 18.25
CA SER A 149 26.14 -22.85 18.40
C SER A 149 27.01 -23.11 17.17
N GLY A 150 26.63 -22.58 16.00
CA GLY A 150 27.37 -22.74 14.75
C GLY A 150 27.05 -23.97 13.93
N HIS A 151 25.99 -24.68 14.26
CA HIS A 151 25.43 -25.72 13.39
C HIS A 151 24.89 -25.10 12.08
N ALA A 152 24.36 -23.87 12.17
CA ALA A 152 23.98 -23.05 11.03
C ALA A 152 24.84 -21.78 10.93
N ASP A 153 25.08 -21.33 9.71
CA ASP A 153 25.74 -20.06 9.42
C ASP A 153 24.73 -18.90 9.45
N TYR A 154 23.53 -19.14 8.91
CA TYR A 154 22.43 -18.19 8.85
C TYR A 154 21.13 -18.77 9.41
N GLY A 155 20.34 -17.91 10.04
CA GLY A 155 18.97 -18.20 10.45
C GLY A 155 17.99 -17.30 9.71
N PHE A 156 16.91 -17.88 9.19
CA PHE A 156 15.83 -17.14 8.54
C PHE A 156 14.63 -17.04 9.47
N LEU A 157 14.28 -15.82 9.84
CA LEU A 157 13.18 -15.54 10.75
C LEU A 157 12.16 -14.64 10.05
N PRO A 158 10.90 -15.07 9.87
CA PRO A 158 9.84 -14.22 9.34
C PRO A 158 9.44 -13.19 10.40
N ILE A 159 9.58 -11.90 10.11
CA ILE A 159 9.35 -10.84 11.11
C ILE A 159 7.96 -10.21 10.98
N GLU A 160 7.43 -10.16 9.77
CA GLU A 160 6.10 -9.61 9.48
C GLU A 160 5.50 -10.21 8.19
N ASN A 161 4.18 -10.24 8.15
CA ASN A 161 3.40 -10.59 6.98
C ASN A 161 2.34 -9.51 6.72
N THR A 162 2.14 -9.11 5.46
CA THR A 162 1.18 -8.04 5.13
C THR A 162 -0.27 -8.37 5.46
N SER A 163 -0.61 -9.65 5.55
CA SER A 163 -1.96 -10.12 5.89
C SER A 163 -2.15 -10.31 7.40
N SER A 164 -1.17 -10.88 8.09
CA SER A 164 -1.28 -11.30 9.50
C SER A 164 -0.54 -10.39 10.50
N GLY A 165 0.19 -9.38 10.01
CA GLY A 165 0.96 -8.45 10.84
C GLY A 165 2.30 -9.00 11.33
N SER A 166 2.77 -8.44 12.43
CA SER A 166 4.05 -8.78 13.09
C SER A 166 4.03 -10.19 13.71
N ILE A 167 5.13 -10.93 13.56
CA ILE A 167 5.29 -12.28 14.13
C ILE A 167 5.98 -12.16 15.49
N ASN A 168 5.16 -12.02 16.52
CA ASN A 168 5.59 -11.70 17.89
C ASN A 168 6.69 -12.62 18.45
N GLU A 169 6.59 -13.93 18.21
CA GLU A 169 7.57 -14.91 18.71
C GLU A 169 8.99 -14.60 18.21
N VAL A 170 9.13 -14.08 16.99
CA VAL A 170 10.44 -13.70 16.45
C VAL A 170 11.02 -12.51 17.19
N TYR A 171 10.21 -11.49 17.52
CA TYR A 171 10.67 -10.37 18.34
C TYR A 171 11.15 -10.85 19.70
N ASP A 172 10.37 -11.72 20.36
CA ASP A 172 10.69 -12.20 21.70
C ASP A 172 12.05 -12.95 21.69
N VAL A 173 12.33 -13.78 20.67
CA VAL A 173 13.64 -14.45 20.53
C VAL A 173 14.77 -13.44 20.23
N LEU A 174 14.51 -12.40 19.43
CA LEU A 174 15.51 -11.35 19.14
C LEU A 174 15.93 -10.52 20.36
N GLN A 175 15.11 -10.47 21.43
CA GLN A 175 15.50 -9.77 22.67
C GLN A 175 16.70 -10.41 23.34
N HIS A 176 16.76 -11.75 23.31
CA HIS A 176 17.71 -12.53 24.09
C HIS A 176 18.91 -13.00 23.28
N THR A 177 18.85 -12.93 21.96
CA THR A 177 19.90 -13.42 21.10
C THR A 177 21.16 -12.55 21.10
N SER A 178 22.30 -13.19 20.89
CA SER A 178 23.59 -12.57 20.59
C SER A 178 23.83 -12.35 19.09
N LEU A 179 22.92 -12.83 18.24
CA LEU A 179 23.04 -12.74 16.79
C LEU A 179 22.83 -11.33 16.27
N ALA A 180 23.43 -11.07 15.10
CA ALA A 180 23.27 -9.85 14.34
C ALA A 180 22.39 -10.09 13.11
N ILE A 181 21.55 -9.12 12.75
CA ILE A 181 20.82 -9.12 11.49
C ILE A 181 21.78 -8.69 10.38
N VAL A 182 21.95 -9.53 9.37
CA VAL A 182 22.92 -9.37 8.27
C VAL A 182 22.26 -9.29 6.90
N GLY A 183 20.93 -9.39 6.84
CA GLY A 183 20.17 -9.29 5.60
C GLY A 183 18.68 -9.32 5.87
N GLU A 184 17.92 -9.03 4.82
CA GLU A 184 16.49 -9.25 4.78
C GLU A 184 16.10 -9.89 3.45
N THR A 185 14.95 -10.56 3.41
CA THR A 185 14.31 -10.92 2.16
C THR A 185 12.80 -10.91 2.23
N THR A 186 12.14 -10.59 1.12
CA THR A 186 10.69 -10.62 1.02
C THR A 186 10.26 -11.64 -0.02
N ILE A 187 9.27 -12.46 0.35
CA ILE A 187 8.63 -13.41 -0.57
C ILE A 187 7.14 -13.17 -0.64
N GLU A 188 6.59 -13.32 -1.85
CA GLU A 188 5.15 -13.31 -2.07
C GLU A 188 4.56 -14.66 -1.64
N VAL A 189 3.46 -14.58 -0.90
CA VAL A 189 2.73 -15.73 -0.36
C VAL A 189 1.52 -15.98 -1.25
N GLY A 190 1.77 -16.70 -2.34
CA GLY A 190 0.75 -17.13 -3.29
C GLY A 190 0.18 -18.50 -2.94
N HIS A 191 -0.96 -18.55 -2.24
CA HIS A 191 -1.65 -19.80 -1.94
C HIS A 191 -2.34 -20.36 -3.19
N CYS A 192 -2.03 -21.61 -3.50
CA CYS A 192 -2.59 -22.39 -4.60
C CYS A 192 -3.21 -23.68 -4.04
N LEU A 193 -4.16 -24.25 -4.78
CA LEU A 193 -4.71 -25.57 -4.50
C LEU A 193 -3.79 -26.59 -5.18
N LEU A 194 -3.11 -27.41 -4.39
CA LEU A 194 -2.11 -28.37 -4.85
C LEU A 194 -2.68 -29.78 -4.81
N ALA A 195 -2.64 -30.49 -5.93
CA ALA A 195 -3.11 -31.87 -6.02
C ALA A 195 -2.17 -32.70 -6.91
N LYS A 196 -2.39 -34.01 -6.98
CA LYS A 196 -1.61 -34.89 -7.86
C LYS A 196 -1.81 -34.53 -9.33
N PRO A 197 -0.78 -34.72 -10.19
CA PRO A 197 -0.88 -34.41 -11.61
C PRO A 197 -2.11 -35.03 -12.29
N GLY A 198 -2.83 -34.23 -13.08
CA GLY A 198 -4.04 -34.66 -13.78
C GLY A 198 -5.32 -34.76 -12.93
N THR A 199 -5.27 -34.36 -11.65
CA THR A 199 -6.47 -34.28 -10.79
C THR A 199 -7.39 -33.14 -11.23
N ASN A 200 -8.69 -33.40 -11.33
CA ASN A 200 -9.68 -32.35 -11.58
C ASN A 200 -10.20 -31.78 -10.26
N VAL A 201 -10.37 -30.46 -10.17
CA VAL A 201 -10.87 -29.79 -8.96
C VAL A 201 -12.19 -30.39 -8.45
N LYS A 202 -13.09 -30.81 -9.36
CA LYS A 202 -14.39 -31.42 -9.01
C LYS A 202 -14.27 -32.78 -8.29
N GLN A 203 -13.10 -33.42 -8.31
CA GLN A 203 -12.85 -34.68 -7.63
C GLN A 203 -12.40 -34.48 -6.19
N ILE A 204 -11.96 -33.27 -5.83
CA ILE A 204 -11.41 -32.92 -4.52
C ILE A 204 -12.56 -32.85 -3.51
N LYS A 205 -12.35 -33.50 -2.37
CA LYS A 205 -13.27 -33.56 -1.23
C LYS A 205 -12.61 -33.13 0.07
N THR A 206 -11.30 -33.30 0.20
CA THR A 206 -10.58 -32.98 1.45
C THR A 206 -9.41 -32.06 1.15
N ILE A 207 -9.28 -31.00 1.94
CA ILE A 207 -8.21 -30.01 1.84
C ILE A 207 -7.39 -30.03 3.12
N TYR A 208 -6.11 -30.36 3.00
CA TYR A 208 -5.11 -30.28 4.05
C TYR A 208 -4.44 -28.92 4.06
N ALA A 209 -4.41 -28.24 5.20
CA ALA A 209 -3.69 -26.97 5.31
C ALA A 209 -3.46 -26.56 6.77
N HIS A 210 -2.48 -25.69 6.97
CA HIS A 210 -2.34 -25.02 8.27
C HIS A 210 -3.53 -24.05 8.51
N PRO A 211 -3.98 -23.83 9.76
CA PRO A 211 -5.10 -22.93 10.06
C PRO A 211 -4.98 -21.53 9.45
N GLN A 212 -3.76 -21.00 9.34
CA GLN A 212 -3.52 -19.66 8.82
C GLN A 212 -3.79 -19.56 7.30
N PRO A 213 -3.23 -20.41 6.41
CA PRO A 213 -3.66 -20.50 5.00
C PRO A 213 -5.17 -20.71 4.83
N ILE A 214 -5.81 -21.54 5.66
CA ILE A 214 -7.27 -21.74 5.62
C ILE A 214 -8.02 -20.43 5.86
N SER A 215 -7.65 -19.69 6.92
CA SER A 215 -8.22 -18.38 7.23
C SER A 215 -7.98 -17.38 6.08
N GLN A 216 -6.77 -17.36 5.52
CA GLN A 216 -6.40 -16.50 4.41
C GLN A 216 -7.09 -16.85 3.09
N CYS A 217 -7.57 -18.08 2.91
CA CYS A 217 -8.29 -18.53 1.70
C CYS A 217 -9.81 -18.72 1.95
N SER A 218 -10.33 -18.20 3.06
CA SER A 218 -11.69 -18.47 3.53
C SER A 218 -12.79 -18.08 2.53
N ARG A 219 -12.61 -17.02 1.72
CA ARG A 219 -13.60 -16.64 0.68
C ARG A 219 -13.74 -17.72 -0.37
N TYR A 220 -12.61 -18.22 -0.88
CA TYR A 220 -12.58 -19.31 -1.83
C TYR A 220 -13.18 -20.59 -1.23
N LEU A 221 -12.74 -20.98 -0.03
CA LEU A 221 -13.22 -22.18 0.64
C LEU A 221 -14.74 -22.13 0.93
N SER A 222 -15.29 -20.95 1.21
CA SER A 222 -16.73 -20.77 1.43
C SER A 222 -17.59 -20.97 0.19
N GLN A 223 -17.03 -20.82 -1.01
CA GLN A 223 -17.73 -21.07 -2.28
C GLN A 223 -17.85 -22.56 -2.59
N HIS A 224 -17.05 -23.39 -1.91
CA HIS A 224 -16.98 -24.84 -2.08
C HIS A 224 -17.36 -25.56 -0.79
N GLY A 225 -18.65 -25.53 -0.45
CA GLY A 225 -19.19 -26.13 0.77
C GLY A 225 -19.02 -27.65 0.87
N GLU A 226 -18.64 -28.31 -0.23
CA GLU A 226 -18.30 -29.73 -0.31
C GLU A 226 -16.92 -30.08 0.26
N PHE A 227 -16.03 -29.11 0.44
CA PHE A 227 -14.68 -29.37 0.94
C PHE A 227 -14.65 -29.64 2.45
N LYS A 228 -14.09 -30.78 2.82
CA LYS A 228 -13.72 -31.11 4.20
C LYS A 228 -12.34 -30.52 4.50
N LEU A 229 -12.26 -29.62 5.48
CA LEU A 229 -11.00 -29.02 5.91
C LEU A 229 -10.33 -29.87 6.99
N GLU A 230 -9.07 -30.26 6.77
CA GLU A 230 -8.23 -30.99 7.71
C GLU A 230 -7.00 -30.14 8.06
N TYR A 231 -6.78 -29.93 9.35
CA TYR A 231 -5.75 -29.01 9.84
C TYR A 231 -4.40 -29.72 10.00
N CYS A 232 -3.35 -29.13 9.43
CA CYS A 232 -1.97 -29.60 9.55
C CYS A 232 -1.11 -28.60 10.35
N SER A 233 0.04 -29.06 10.83
CA SER A 233 1.01 -28.20 11.54
C SER A 233 1.79 -27.27 10.61
N SER A 234 1.86 -27.57 9.30
CA SER A 234 2.53 -26.73 8.30
C SER A 234 2.03 -26.99 6.89
N SER A 235 2.35 -26.09 5.95
CA SER A 235 2.11 -26.32 4.51
C SER A 235 2.89 -27.51 3.96
N ALA A 236 4.10 -27.76 4.47
CA ALA A 236 4.90 -28.90 4.07
C ALA A 236 4.26 -30.24 4.48
N GLU A 237 3.76 -30.33 5.73
CA GLU A 237 3.01 -31.50 6.17
C GLU A 237 1.75 -31.70 5.32
N ALA A 238 1.01 -30.62 4.99
CA ALA A 238 -0.17 -30.73 4.14
C ALA A 238 0.16 -31.30 2.75
N MET A 239 1.26 -30.86 2.14
CA MET A 239 1.71 -31.40 0.84
C MET A 239 2.17 -32.86 0.94
N GLU A 240 2.85 -33.22 2.02
CA GLU A 240 3.26 -34.60 2.30
C GLU A 240 2.05 -35.54 2.42
N ARG A 241 0.99 -35.12 3.14
CA ARG A 241 -0.26 -35.90 3.25
C ARG A 241 -0.92 -36.15 1.90
N VAL A 242 -0.91 -35.17 1.00
CA VAL A 242 -1.48 -35.33 -0.35
C VAL A 242 -0.64 -36.28 -1.20
N LEU A 243 0.68 -36.22 -1.07
CA LEU A 243 1.57 -37.15 -1.76
C LEU A 243 1.34 -38.59 -1.30
N GLU A 244 1.21 -38.80 0.02
CA GLU A 244 0.99 -40.11 0.66
C GLU A 244 -0.41 -40.70 0.46
N ALA A 245 -1.43 -39.89 0.17
CA ALA A 245 -2.80 -40.37 0.00
C ALA A 245 -2.93 -41.29 -1.22
N ASP A 246 -3.72 -42.36 -1.15
CA ASP A 246 -3.89 -43.31 -2.26
C ASP A 246 -4.86 -42.82 -3.36
N ASP A 247 -5.58 -41.73 -3.15
CA ASP A 247 -6.62 -41.24 -4.05
C ASP A 247 -6.44 -39.77 -4.47
N ASN A 248 -7.06 -39.40 -5.59
CA ASN A 248 -7.00 -38.03 -6.15
C ASN A 248 -8.10 -37.13 -5.57
N SER A 249 -8.72 -37.50 -4.44
CA SER A 249 -9.78 -36.71 -3.80
C SER A 249 -9.28 -35.73 -2.74
N VAL A 250 -7.95 -35.66 -2.58
CA VAL A 250 -7.30 -34.79 -1.60
C VAL A 250 -6.47 -33.70 -2.27
N ALA A 251 -6.38 -32.54 -1.61
CA ALA A 251 -5.54 -31.44 -2.02
C ALA A 251 -4.94 -30.72 -0.81
N ALA A 252 -3.92 -29.90 -1.05
CA ALA A 252 -3.26 -29.09 -0.04
C ALA A 252 -3.27 -27.61 -0.42
N ILE A 253 -3.21 -26.71 0.56
CA ILE A 253 -2.97 -25.29 0.31
C ILE A 253 -1.49 -24.96 0.55
N GLY A 254 -0.80 -24.50 -0.49
CA GLY A 254 0.62 -24.15 -0.45
C GLY A 254 1.06 -23.34 -1.65
N SER A 255 2.36 -23.09 -1.77
CA SER A 255 2.93 -22.41 -2.95
C SER A 255 3.15 -23.38 -4.10
N VAL A 256 3.14 -22.87 -5.34
CA VAL A 256 3.44 -23.67 -6.55
C VAL A 256 4.83 -24.32 -6.45
N GLU A 257 5.83 -23.54 -6.04
CA GLU A 257 7.22 -24.00 -5.87
C GLU A 257 7.33 -25.07 -4.76
N GLY A 258 6.57 -24.91 -3.68
CA GLY A 258 6.48 -25.91 -2.62
C GLY A 258 5.87 -27.21 -3.16
N GLY A 259 4.75 -27.13 -3.87
CA GLY A 259 4.06 -28.28 -4.47
C GLY A 259 4.96 -29.08 -5.41
N ALA A 260 5.76 -28.40 -6.23
CA ALA A 260 6.70 -29.05 -7.15
C ALA A 260 7.72 -29.97 -6.43
N LEU A 261 8.16 -29.62 -5.22
CA LEU A 261 9.06 -30.46 -4.41
C LEU A 261 8.41 -31.78 -3.98
N TYR A 262 7.07 -31.79 -3.89
CA TYR A 262 6.25 -32.95 -3.53
C TYR A 262 5.58 -33.57 -4.76
N GLN A 263 6.02 -33.23 -5.98
CA GLN A 263 5.45 -33.73 -7.24
C GLN A 263 3.94 -33.42 -7.39
N LEU A 264 3.49 -32.32 -6.79
CA LEU A 264 2.11 -31.83 -6.88
C LEU A 264 2.03 -30.68 -7.89
N GLU A 265 0.87 -30.56 -8.53
CA GLU A 265 0.55 -29.48 -9.48
C GLU A 265 -0.49 -28.54 -8.87
N ALA A 266 -0.37 -27.26 -9.20
CA ALA A 266 -1.38 -26.27 -8.86
C ALA A 266 -2.58 -26.46 -9.80
N VAL A 267 -3.72 -26.88 -9.25
CA VAL A 267 -4.97 -27.02 -10.00
C VAL A 267 -5.77 -25.72 -10.02
N GLU A 268 -5.59 -24.90 -8.98
CA GLU A 268 -6.11 -23.54 -8.92
C GLU A 268 -5.09 -22.59 -8.26
N HIS A 269 -5.08 -21.35 -8.73
CA HIS A 269 -4.14 -20.31 -8.33
C HIS A 269 -4.85 -19.18 -7.59
N GLU A 270 -4.08 -18.36 -6.86
CA GLU A 270 -4.55 -17.10 -6.25
C GLU A 270 -5.74 -17.28 -5.29
N LEU A 271 -5.69 -18.30 -4.43
CA LEU A 271 -6.77 -18.60 -3.47
C LEU A 271 -6.88 -17.56 -2.33
N ALA A 272 -5.85 -16.74 -2.15
CA ALA A 272 -5.75 -15.81 -1.03
C ALA A 272 -6.80 -14.69 -1.12
N ASN A 273 -7.39 -14.34 0.03
CA ASN A 273 -8.38 -13.27 0.15
C ASN A 273 -7.83 -11.89 -0.23
N GLN A 274 -6.52 -11.69 -0.08
CA GLN A 274 -5.81 -10.45 -0.37
C GLN A 274 -4.84 -10.69 -1.54
N LYS A 275 -4.85 -9.79 -2.53
CA LYS A 275 -3.97 -9.89 -3.70
C LYS A 275 -2.50 -9.68 -3.35
N ILE A 276 -2.20 -8.78 -2.41
CA ILE A 276 -0.84 -8.47 -1.98
C ILE A 276 -0.57 -9.13 -0.63
N ASN A 277 -0.08 -10.36 -0.66
CA ASN A 277 0.33 -11.10 0.53
C ASN A 277 1.84 -11.35 0.47
N GLN A 278 2.60 -10.68 1.34
CA GLN A 278 4.04 -10.77 1.37
C GLN A 278 4.52 -11.04 2.79
N SER A 279 5.52 -11.89 2.91
CA SER A 279 6.22 -12.15 4.17
C SER A 279 7.64 -11.64 4.07
N ARG A 280 8.02 -10.79 5.02
CA ARG A 280 9.39 -10.29 5.16
C ARG A 280 10.12 -11.15 6.19
N PHE A 281 11.32 -11.57 5.81
CA PHE A 281 12.25 -12.36 6.58
C PHE A 281 13.48 -11.53 6.88
N ILE A 282 14.03 -11.69 8.07
CA ILE A 282 15.37 -11.24 8.42
C ILE A 282 16.32 -12.43 8.40
N VAL A 283 17.58 -12.16 8.08
CA VAL A 283 18.67 -13.12 8.08
C VAL A 283 19.59 -12.79 9.24
N VAL A 284 19.76 -13.73 10.16
CA VAL A 284 20.60 -13.56 11.35
C VAL A 284 21.87 -14.40 11.26
N ALA A 285 22.98 -13.88 11.79
CA ALA A 285 24.27 -14.54 11.84
C ALA A 285 25.01 -14.21 13.15
N ARG A 286 26.03 -15.00 13.50
CA ARG A 286 26.84 -14.75 14.72
C ARG A 286 27.70 -13.50 14.66
N LYS A 287 28.17 -13.14 13.46
CA LYS A 287 29.03 -11.97 13.25
C LYS A 287 28.25 -10.94 12.43
N ALA A 288 28.19 -9.72 12.93
CA ALA A 288 27.69 -8.59 12.17
C ALA A 288 28.52 -8.37 10.90
N ILE A 289 27.88 -7.84 9.87
CA ILE A 289 28.53 -7.48 8.61
C ILE A 289 28.81 -5.98 8.57
N ALA A 290 29.88 -5.60 7.86
CA ALA A 290 30.08 -4.22 7.46
C ALA A 290 29.31 -3.95 6.17
N VAL A 291 28.53 -2.86 6.15
CA VAL A 291 27.81 -2.40 4.96
C VAL A 291 28.51 -1.15 4.44
N PRO A 292 29.09 -1.18 3.23
CA PRO A 292 29.64 0.02 2.59
C PRO A 292 28.60 1.14 2.48
N GLU A 293 28.99 2.39 2.72
CA GLU A 293 28.09 3.56 2.65
C GLU A 293 27.48 3.80 1.26
N GLN A 294 28.09 3.25 0.21
CA GLN A 294 27.54 3.31 -1.16
C GLN A 294 26.26 2.47 -1.34
N LEU A 295 25.96 1.59 -0.38
CA LEU A 295 24.78 0.74 -0.36
C LEU A 295 23.67 1.36 0.49
N PRO A 296 22.43 1.39 -0.03
CA PRO A 296 21.26 1.56 0.82
C PRO A 296 21.26 0.48 1.90
N ALA A 297 21.21 0.93 3.14
CA ALA A 297 21.31 0.08 4.31
C ALA A 297 20.14 0.36 5.24
N LYS A 298 19.75 -0.68 5.96
CA LYS A 298 18.79 -0.61 7.05
C LYS A 298 19.51 -0.97 8.34
N THR A 299 19.28 -0.18 9.37
CA THR A 299 19.79 -0.45 10.71
C THR A 299 18.61 -0.75 11.62
N THR A 300 18.57 -1.98 12.13
CA THR A 300 17.55 -2.40 13.09
C THR A 300 18.10 -2.23 14.49
N LEU A 301 17.32 -1.62 15.38
CA LEU A 301 17.66 -1.48 16.79
C LEU A 301 16.47 -1.78 17.68
N ILE A 302 16.77 -2.13 18.92
CA ILE A 302 15.81 -2.18 20.02
C ILE A 302 16.15 -1.09 21.02
N MET A 303 15.12 -0.40 21.54
CA MET A 303 15.29 0.57 22.61
C MET A 303 14.17 0.46 23.65
N ALA A 304 14.50 0.68 24.91
CA ALA A 304 13.53 0.86 25.98
C ALA A 304 13.60 2.31 26.47
N THR A 305 12.48 3.02 26.40
CA THR A 305 12.37 4.42 26.84
C THR A 305 11.97 4.50 28.31
N GLY A 306 12.04 5.69 28.91
CA GLY A 306 11.59 5.91 30.28
C GLY A 306 10.06 5.87 30.42
N GLN A 307 9.56 5.56 31.62
CA GLN A 307 8.11 5.61 31.92
C GLN A 307 7.64 7.04 32.22
N LYS A 308 7.75 7.93 31.23
CA LYS A 308 7.23 9.31 31.30
C LYS A 308 6.39 9.62 30.06
N PRO A 309 5.27 10.35 30.19
CA PRO A 309 4.53 10.84 29.03
C PRO A 309 5.47 11.55 28.07
N GLY A 310 5.46 11.16 26.79
CA GLY A 310 6.31 11.75 25.76
C GLY A 310 7.71 11.14 25.61
N ALA A 311 8.13 10.16 26.44
CA ALA A 311 9.47 9.58 26.34
C ALA A 311 9.80 8.94 24.97
N LEU A 312 8.82 8.27 24.35
CA LEU A 312 8.98 7.79 22.97
C LEU A 312 9.06 8.94 21.98
N VAL A 313 8.23 9.98 22.15
CA VAL A 313 8.24 11.15 21.26
C VAL A 313 9.59 11.85 21.29
N GLU A 314 10.22 12.01 22.45
CA GLU A 314 11.57 12.56 22.57
C GLU A 314 12.60 11.77 21.75
N ALA A 315 12.53 10.43 21.80
CA ALA A 315 13.39 9.58 20.98
C ALA A 315 13.11 9.73 19.47
N LEU A 316 11.84 9.80 19.07
CA LEU A 316 11.48 10.00 17.66
C LEU A 316 11.87 11.40 17.15
N LEU A 317 11.86 12.42 18.01
CA LEU A 317 12.31 13.77 17.66
C LEU A 317 13.80 13.83 17.36
N ILE A 318 14.63 13.03 18.04
CA ILE A 318 16.06 12.91 17.72
C ILE A 318 16.23 12.33 16.32
N LEU A 319 15.54 11.23 16.00
CA LEU A 319 15.60 10.62 14.66
C LEU A 319 15.18 11.61 13.58
N LYS A 320 14.10 12.36 13.81
CA LYS A 320 13.63 13.40 12.90
C LYS A 320 14.64 14.55 12.73
N ALA A 321 15.32 14.96 13.81
CA ALA A 321 16.30 16.05 13.76
C ALA A 321 17.52 15.68 12.89
N HIS A 322 17.85 14.40 12.81
CA HIS A 322 18.92 13.85 11.98
C HIS A 322 18.44 13.35 10.60
N ASP A 323 17.19 13.65 10.21
CA ASP A 323 16.57 13.24 8.94
C ASP A 323 16.60 11.71 8.69
N LEU A 324 16.52 10.92 9.76
CA LEU A 324 16.55 9.46 9.69
C LEU A 324 15.13 8.92 9.49
N ASN A 325 14.88 8.38 8.29
CA ASN A 325 13.61 7.74 7.99
C ASN A 325 13.46 6.42 8.77
N MET A 326 12.26 6.18 9.28
CA MET A 326 11.91 4.97 10.01
C MET A 326 10.92 4.15 9.18
N SER A 327 11.33 2.95 8.79
CA SER A 327 10.49 2.03 8.00
C SER A 327 9.64 1.10 8.87
N LYS A 328 9.98 0.96 10.17
CA LYS A 328 9.19 0.17 11.12
C LYS A 328 9.32 0.66 12.56
N LEU A 329 8.21 0.62 13.30
CA LEU A 329 8.16 0.84 14.75
C LEU A 329 7.16 -0.15 15.37
N GLU A 330 7.63 -1.04 16.24
CA GLU A 330 6.80 -2.04 16.93
C GLU A 330 7.07 -2.00 18.43
N SER A 331 6.02 -2.00 19.27
CA SER A 331 6.17 -2.06 20.72
C SER A 331 5.90 -3.49 21.25
N ARG A 332 6.72 -3.92 22.21
CA ARG A 332 6.59 -5.20 22.90
C ARG A 332 6.74 -5.00 24.41
N PRO A 333 5.89 -5.61 25.24
CA PRO A 333 6.09 -5.58 26.69
C PRO A 333 7.37 -6.33 27.04
N ILE A 334 8.14 -5.81 28.00
CA ILE A 334 9.35 -6.49 28.49
C ILE A 334 8.94 -7.56 29.51
N PRO A 335 9.24 -8.85 29.26
CA PRO A 335 8.92 -9.92 30.20
C PRO A 335 9.59 -9.69 31.57
N GLY A 336 8.81 -9.74 32.65
CA GLY A 336 9.30 -9.58 34.02
C GLY A 336 9.32 -8.15 34.57
N THR A 337 9.11 -7.12 33.73
CA THR A 337 8.96 -5.72 34.16
C THR A 337 7.61 -5.17 33.69
N PRO A 338 6.56 -5.21 34.56
CA PRO A 338 5.24 -4.71 34.20
C PRO A 338 5.30 -3.26 33.72
N TRP A 339 4.61 -2.95 32.62
CA TRP A 339 4.47 -1.59 32.06
C TRP A 339 5.74 -0.96 31.49
N GLU A 340 6.81 -1.74 31.30
CA GLU A 340 7.95 -1.33 30.48
C GLU A 340 7.80 -1.90 29.07
N GLU A 341 7.92 -1.01 28.08
CA GLU A 341 7.84 -1.34 26.67
C GLU A 341 9.22 -1.26 26.02
N MET A 342 9.51 -2.23 25.17
CA MET A 342 10.64 -2.23 24.27
C MET A 342 10.14 -1.94 22.86
N PHE A 343 10.81 -1.02 22.18
CA PHE A 343 10.51 -0.60 20.83
C PHE A 343 11.53 -1.21 19.87
N TYR A 344 11.04 -1.83 18.80
CA TYR A 344 11.82 -2.29 17.66
C TYR A 344 11.70 -1.27 16.54
N LEU A 345 12.84 -0.86 16.03
CA LEU A 345 12.92 0.16 14.99
C LEU A 345 13.74 -0.35 13.83
N ASP A 346 13.23 -0.15 12.63
CA ASP A 346 14.01 -0.19 11.40
C ASP A 346 14.24 1.24 10.92
N LEU A 347 15.51 1.63 10.79
CA LEU A 347 15.93 2.93 10.29
C LEU A 347 16.57 2.73 8.92
N ASP A 348 16.18 3.54 7.93
CA ASP A 348 16.73 3.49 6.59
C ASP A 348 18.05 4.29 6.52
N ALA A 349 19.03 3.84 7.30
CA ALA A 349 20.32 4.47 7.43
C ALA A 349 21.44 3.43 7.63
N ASN A 350 22.62 3.76 7.13
CA ASN A 350 23.83 2.98 7.39
C ASN A 350 24.36 3.28 8.79
N LEU A 351 24.72 2.25 9.56
CA LEU A 351 25.29 2.41 10.89
C LEU A 351 26.56 3.25 10.89
N ALA A 352 27.36 3.20 9.82
CA ALA A 352 28.61 3.95 9.72
C ALA A 352 28.41 5.46 9.46
N SER A 353 27.22 5.91 9.06
CA SER A 353 27.00 7.31 8.70
C SER A 353 27.11 8.24 9.92
N ASP A 354 27.58 9.46 9.68
CA ASP A 354 27.76 10.45 10.73
C ASP A 354 26.43 10.80 11.42
N GLU A 355 25.36 10.94 10.65
CA GLU A 355 24.00 11.22 11.14
C GLU A 355 23.51 10.10 12.07
N MET A 356 23.71 8.85 11.66
CA MET A 356 23.28 7.69 12.45
C MET A 356 24.10 7.56 13.75
N GLN A 357 25.41 7.78 13.68
CA GLN A 357 26.29 7.76 14.86
C GLN A 357 25.96 8.90 15.84
N GLN A 358 25.58 10.08 15.35
CA GLN A 358 25.15 11.20 16.19
C GLN A 358 23.80 10.91 16.85
N ALA A 359 22.81 10.45 16.08
CA ALA A 359 21.50 10.07 16.59
C ALA A 359 21.59 8.97 17.66
N LEU A 360 22.41 7.93 17.45
CA LEU A 360 22.62 6.87 18.44
C LEU A 360 23.17 7.40 19.77
N LYS A 361 24.16 8.29 19.73
CA LYS A 361 24.73 8.90 20.96
C LYS A 361 23.71 9.74 21.72
N GLU A 362 22.80 10.40 21.02
CA GLU A 362 21.72 11.15 21.65
C GLU A 362 20.65 10.22 22.23
N LEU A 363 20.26 9.18 21.50
CA LEU A 363 19.33 8.16 21.97
C LEU A 363 19.84 7.41 23.20
N GLU A 364 21.13 7.06 23.23
CA GLU A 364 21.78 6.42 24.39
C GLU A 364 21.67 7.24 25.67
N ARG A 365 21.57 8.58 25.58
CA ARG A 365 21.46 9.45 26.76
C ARG A 365 20.06 9.49 27.35
N ILE A 366 19.03 9.26 26.54
CA ILE A 366 17.63 9.40 26.96
C ILE A 366 16.91 8.05 27.12
N THR A 367 17.42 7.00 26.49
CA THR A 367 16.89 5.64 26.60
C THR A 367 17.51 4.91 27.78
N ARG A 368 16.76 3.99 28.39
CA ARG A 368 17.27 3.14 29.48
C ARG A 368 18.12 2.00 28.95
N PHE A 369 17.79 1.57 27.74
CA PHE A 369 18.46 0.49 27.04
C PHE A 369 18.35 0.76 25.55
N ILE A 370 19.43 0.54 24.83
CA ILE A 370 19.45 0.54 23.37
C ILE A 370 20.46 -0.51 22.91
N LYS A 371 20.10 -1.28 21.89
CA LYS A 371 20.97 -2.27 21.27
C LYS A 371 20.71 -2.26 19.77
N VAL A 372 21.78 -2.10 18.99
CA VAL A 372 21.72 -2.31 17.54
C VAL A 372 21.69 -3.82 17.29
N LEU A 373 20.64 -4.29 16.63
CA LEU A 373 20.50 -5.70 16.23
C LEU A 373 21.26 -6.00 14.94
N GLY A 374 21.48 -5.01 14.08
CA GLY A 374 22.30 -5.19 12.89
C GLY A 374 22.16 -4.04 11.90
N CYS A 375 23.13 -3.95 11.00
CA CYS A 375 23.10 -3.09 9.83
C CYS A 375 23.30 -3.96 8.60
N TYR A 376 22.38 -3.88 7.64
CA TYR A 376 22.35 -4.77 6.49
C TYR A 376 21.85 -4.06 5.23
N PRO A 377 22.27 -4.52 4.03
CA PRO A 377 21.79 -3.93 2.79
C PRO A 377 20.27 -4.12 2.63
N CYS A 378 19.57 -3.10 2.17
CA CYS A 378 18.15 -3.21 1.82
C CYS A 378 17.97 -4.15 0.62
N GLU A 379 17.06 -5.12 0.69
CA GLU A 379 16.79 -6.02 -0.44
C GLU A 379 15.78 -5.42 -1.43
N THR A 380 14.80 -4.67 -0.94
CA THR A 380 13.80 -3.99 -1.78
C THR A 380 14.39 -2.73 -2.40
N VAL A 381 15.03 -2.90 -3.57
CA VAL A 381 15.39 -1.78 -4.43
C VAL A 381 14.23 -1.55 -5.40
N ASN A 382 13.31 -0.66 -5.04
CA ASN A 382 12.17 -0.33 -5.91
C ASN A 382 12.66 -0.02 -7.34
N PRO A 383 12.14 -0.70 -8.38
CA PRO A 383 12.52 -0.43 -9.75
C PRO A 383 12.30 1.04 -10.09
N THR A 384 13.24 1.64 -10.82
CA THR A 384 13.06 2.99 -11.33
C THR A 384 11.86 3.01 -12.29
N GLN A 385 10.76 3.61 -11.86
CA GLN A 385 9.55 3.76 -12.69
C GLN A 385 9.73 4.92 -13.67
N LEU A 386 9.44 4.65 -14.95
CA LEU A 386 9.20 5.68 -15.96
C LEU A 386 7.73 6.11 -15.88
N SER A 387 7.46 7.38 -16.14
CA SER A 387 6.07 7.86 -16.22
C SER A 387 5.36 7.29 -17.46
N ASN A 388 4.03 7.15 -17.40
CA ASN A 388 3.22 6.69 -18.55
C ASN A 388 3.43 7.55 -19.83
N SER A 389 3.83 8.82 -19.68
CA SER A 389 4.22 9.69 -20.79
C SER A 389 5.49 9.23 -21.53
N GLN A 390 6.46 8.64 -20.83
CA GLN A 390 7.69 8.10 -21.43
C GLN A 390 7.47 6.75 -22.12
N LEU A 391 6.38 6.08 -21.74
CA LEU A 391 5.92 4.80 -22.27
C LEU A 391 5.10 4.94 -23.56
N MET A 392 4.58 6.11 -23.91
CA MET A 392 3.73 6.34 -25.10
C MET A 392 4.36 7.35 -26.06
N ILE A 393 5.03 6.85 -27.10
CA ILE A 393 5.32 7.61 -28.33
C ILE A 393 4.71 6.77 -29.45
N GLU A 394 3.51 7.15 -29.89
CA GLU A 394 2.80 6.51 -30.99
C GLU A 394 3.54 6.75 -32.33
N PRO A 395 3.43 5.84 -33.33
CA PRO A 395 3.94 6.07 -34.67
C PRO A 395 3.16 7.23 -35.32
N THR A 396 3.91 8.18 -35.86
CA THR A 396 3.46 9.43 -36.47
C THR A 396 2.31 9.26 -37.48
N THR A 397 1.13 9.77 -37.13
CA THR A 397 0.26 10.44 -38.11
C THR A 397 -0.12 11.82 -37.58
N SER A 398 0.42 12.84 -38.24
CA SER A 398 -0.21 14.17 -38.42
C SER A 398 -0.49 15.01 -37.16
N ARG A 399 0.44 15.11 -36.21
CA ARG A 399 0.39 16.14 -35.13
C ARG A 399 1.77 16.69 -34.75
N GLU A 400 2.65 16.92 -35.73
CA GLU A 400 3.99 17.49 -35.46
C GLU A 400 4.00 19.00 -35.16
N ALA A 401 2.84 19.65 -35.02
CA ALA A 401 2.76 21.07 -34.66
C ALA A 401 2.18 21.34 -33.24
N ASP A 402 1.62 20.34 -32.55
CA ASP A 402 0.84 20.57 -31.31
C ASP A 402 1.52 20.13 -30.01
N GLN A 403 2.69 19.47 -30.07
CA GLN A 403 3.26 18.80 -28.90
C GLN A 403 4.46 19.51 -28.24
N GLN A 404 5.10 20.47 -28.90
CA GLN A 404 6.06 21.38 -28.24
C GLN A 404 5.38 22.39 -27.30
N ALA A 405 4.05 22.51 -27.36
CA ALA A 405 3.25 23.32 -26.44
C ALA A 405 2.86 22.58 -25.15
N LYS A 406 2.87 21.23 -25.14
CA LYS A 406 2.19 20.44 -24.10
C LYS A 406 3.06 20.07 -22.89
N GLU A 407 4.36 19.92 -23.05
CA GLU A 407 5.26 19.61 -21.91
C GLU A 407 5.74 20.85 -21.13
N LYS A 408 5.47 22.06 -21.63
CA LYS A 408 5.48 23.28 -20.80
C LYS A 408 4.14 23.54 -20.09
N GLN A 409 3.13 22.66 -20.25
CA GLN A 409 1.76 22.88 -19.78
C GLN A 409 1.33 22.04 -18.56
N ASP A 410 2.03 20.97 -18.18
CA ASP A 410 1.63 20.21 -16.96
C ASP A 410 2.10 20.85 -15.65
N ALA A 411 2.92 21.90 -15.72
CA ALA A 411 3.09 22.88 -14.63
C ALA A 411 2.10 24.06 -14.75
N LYS A 412 1.10 23.97 -15.64
CA LYS A 412 0.26 25.10 -16.06
C LYS A 412 -1.22 24.78 -16.22
N HIS A 413 -1.65 23.57 -15.83
CA HIS A 413 -3.07 23.23 -15.76
C HIS A 413 -3.56 22.73 -14.39
N GLN A 414 -3.59 23.61 -13.39
CA GLN A 414 -4.38 23.47 -12.16
C GLN A 414 -5.87 23.63 -12.50
N ARG A 415 -6.54 22.55 -12.92
CA ARG A 415 -7.94 22.60 -13.37
C ARG A 415 -8.88 23.09 -12.28
N HIS A 416 -8.57 22.81 -11.02
CA HIS A 416 -9.30 23.33 -9.87
C HIS A 416 -9.11 24.84 -9.64
N SER A 417 -8.13 25.48 -10.28
CA SER A 417 -7.75 26.87 -10.01
C SER A 417 -8.68 27.88 -10.68
N LEU A 418 -9.01 28.96 -9.96
CA LEU A 418 -9.69 30.13 -10.52
C LEU A 418 -8.89 30.80 -11.65
N ALA A 419 -7.57 30.63 -11.66
CA ALA A 419 -6.72 31.18 -12.73
C ALA A 419 -7.00 30.53 -14.09
N GLU A 420 -7.49 29.29 -14.09
CA GLU A 420 -7.76 28.51 -15.30
C GLU A 420 -9.23 28.36 -15.59
N HIS A 421 -10.04 28.27 -14.54
CA HIS A 421 -11.48 28.24 -14.63
C HIS A 421 -12.08 29.43 -13.88
N PRO A 422 -12.16 30.62 -14.51
CA PRO A 422 -12.63 31.84 -13.83
C PRO A 422 -14.13 31.81 -13.49
N GLN A 423 -14.89 30.88 -14.06
CA GLN A 423 -16.30 30.67 -13.74
C GLN A 423 -16.42 29.67 -12.59
N VAL A 424 -17.12 30.10 -11.53
CA VAL A 424 -17.43 29.26 -10.36
C VAL A 424 -18.27 28.07 -10.80
N THR A 425 -17.89 26.87 -10.37
CA THR A 425 -18.64 25.65 -10.67
C THR A 425 -19.96 25.66 -9.90
N SER A 426 -21.04 25.26 -10.59
CA SER A 426 -22.32 24.95 -9.98
C SER A 426 -22.61 23.48 -10.17
N VAL A 427 -22.92 22.79 -9.06
CA VAL A 427 -23.31 21.39 -9.06
C VAL A 427 -24.79 21.31 -8.72
N ILE A 428 -25.55 20.67 -9.60
CA ILE A 428 -26.99 20.49 -9.47
C ILE A 428 -27.27 18.99 -9.36
N CYS A 429 -27.74 18.57 -8.20
CA CYS A 429 -28.20 17.21 -7.96
C CYS A 429 -29.65 17.27 -7.46
N ARG A 430 -30.61 17.12 -8.38
CA ARG A 430 -32.05 17.26 -8.10
C ARG A 430 -32.38 18.66 -7.54
N GLN A 431 -32.90 18.74 -6.31
CA GLN A 431 -33.20 20.00 -5.62
C GLN A 431 -31.99 20.58 -4.87
N LEU A 432 -30.90 19.82 -4.75
CA LEU A 432 -29.66 20.30 -4.15
C LEU A 432 -28.88 21.08 -5.22
N GLN A 433 -28.65 22.36 -4.95
CA GLN A 433 -27.82 23.24 -5.78
C GLN A 433 -26.71 23.80 -4.90
N ILE A 434 -25.46 23.60 -5.32
CA ILE A 434 -24.28 24.04 -4.58
C ILE A 434 -23.39 24.83 -5.54
N GLY A 435 -22.94 26.01 -5.11
CA GLY A 435 -22.09 26.89 -5.90
C GLY A 435 -22.86 27.96 -6.65
N ASN A 436 -22.13 28.89 -7.27
CA ASN A 436 -22.67 30.04 -7.99
C ASN A 436 -23.73 30.84 -7.18
N GLY A 437 -23.47 31.04 -5.89
CA GLY A 437 -24.34 31.78 -4.98
C GLY A 437 -25.54 31.01 -4.43
N GLN A 438 -25.72 29.74 -4.82
CA GLN A 438 -26.69 28.84 -4.20
C GLN A 438 -26.10 28.18 -2.95
N PHE A 439 -26.94 28.02 -1.93
CA PHE A 439 -26.56 27.45 -0.65
C PHE A 439 -27.26 26.10 -0.41
N GLY A 440 -26.47 25.03 -0.37
CA GLY A 440 -26.95 23.68 -0.10
C GLY A 440 -26.95 23.31 1.38
N ALA A 441 -27.99 22.61 1.84
CA ALA A 441 -28.06 22.02 3.17
C ALA A 441 -28.29 20.51 3.06
N ILE A 442 -27.36 19.76 3.63
CA ILE A 442 -27.33 18.29 3.61
C ILE A 442 -27.44 17.77 5.04
N ALA A 443 -28.35 16.84 5.27
CA ALA A 443 -28.43 16.12 6.54
C ALA A 443 -27.58 14.85 6.47
N GLN A 444 -26.69 14.61 7.44
CA GLN A 444 -25.90 13.39 7.52
C GLN A 444 -26.48 12.41 8.53
N LEU A 445 -26.71 11.17 8.08
CA LEU A 445 -27.31 10.08 8.83
C LEU A 445 -26.43 8.81 8.74
N ALA A 446 -26.41 8.02 9.81
CA ALA A 446 -25.97 6.63 9.75
C ALA A 446 -27.11 5.75 9.22
N LEU A 447 -26.79 4.73 8.41
CA LEU A 447 -27.79 3.78 7.91
C LEU A 447 -28.28 2.88 9.06
N SER A 448 -29.47 3.17 9.60
CA SER A 448 -30.05 2.41 10.72
C SER A 448 -30.78 1.13 10.26
N GLN A 449 -30.96 0.16 11.17
CA GLN A 449 -31.59 -1.12 10.83
C GLN A 449 -33.13 -1.09 10.69
N GLU A 450 -33.80 -0.05 11.20
CA GLU A 450 -35.26 0.05 11.24
C GLU A 450 -35.83 0.83 10.03
N SER A 451 -36.20 0.11 8.97
CA SER A 451 -36.73 0.68 7.71
C SER A 451 -38.07 1.39 7.84
N ASP A 452 -38.85 1.06 8.86
CA ASP A 452 -40.28 1.43 8.97
C ASP A 452 -40.52 2.95 9.12
N HIS A 453 -39.47 3.71 9.46
CA HIS A 453 -39.57 5.15 9.73
C HIS A 453 -38.90 6.05 8.68
N TYR A 454 -38.29 5.51 7.61
CA TYR A 454 -37.56 6.32 6.62
C TYR A 454 -38.45 7.36 5.93
N GLY A 455 -39.72 7.05 5.65
CA GLY A 455 -40.65 8.00 5.05
C GLY A 455 -40.97 9.19 5.98
N GLN A 456 -41.18 8.93 7.27
CA GLN A 456 -41.42 10.00 8.25
C GLN A 456 -40.16 10.85 8.47
N LEU A 457 -39.00 10.21 8.54
CA LEU A 457 -37.72 10.90 8.68
C LEU A 457 -37.42 11.80 7.47
N ALA A 458 -37.59 11.29 6.25
CA ALA A 458 -37.42 12.07 5.03
C ALA A 458 -38.35 13.29 4.98
N LYS A 459 -39.61 13.13 5.41
CA LYS A 459 -40.56 14.23 5.57
C LYS A 459 -40.05 15.30 6.54
N GLN A 460 -39.62 14.90 7.74
CA GLN A 460 -39.12 15.82 8.76
C GLN A 460 -37.85 16.55 8.32
N ILE A 461 -36.94 15.86 7.63
CA ILE A 461 -35.73 16.45 7.06
C ILE A 461 -36.10 17.50 6.01
N LYS A 462 -37.06 17.21 5.13
CA LYS A 462 -37.54 18.17 4.13
C LYS A 462 -38.19 19.40 4.78
N GLU A 463 -39.05 19.18 5.78
CA GLU A 463 -39.70 20.25 6.55
C GLU A 463 -38.70 21.12 7.31
N ALA A 464 -37.60 20.54 7.77
CA ALA A 464 -36.50 21.26 8.42
C ALA A 464 -35.69 22.14 7.43
N GLY A 465 -35.85 21.95 6.11
CA GLY A 465 -35.25 22.80 5.08
C GLY A 465 -33.99 22.23 4.42
N PHE A 466 -33.69 20.94 4.60
CA PHE A 466 -32.61 20.26 3.87
C PHE A 466 -33.02 19.93 2.43
N GLN A 467 -32.05 19.85 1.51
CA GLN A 467 -32.29 19.41 0.13
C GLN A 467 -31.72 18.02 -0.18
N ALA A 468 -30.87 17.47 0.68
CA ALA A 468 -30.25 16.18 0.49
C ALA A 468 -29.92 15.48 1.81
N VAL A 469 -29.67 14.18 1.70
CA VAL A 469 -29.27 13.32 2.81
C VAL A 469 -28.04 12.53 2.44
N THR A 470 -26.98 12.64 3.24
CA THR A 470 -25.83 11.76 3.19
C THR A 470 -26.06 10.56 4.08
N VAL A 471 -25.97 9.36 3.50
CA VAL A 471 -26.02 8.08 4.20
C VAL A 471 -24.60 7.53 4.31
N SER A 472 -24.21 7.16 5.52
CA SER A 472 -22.87 6.63 5.87
C SER A 472 -22.97 5.30 6.62
N GLU A 473 -21.82 4.68 6.93
CA GLU A 473 -21.71 3.40 7.68
C GLU A 473 -22.34 2.19 6.98
N LEU A 474 -22.01 1.97 5.69
CA LEU A 474 -22.52 0.82 4.91
C LEU A 474 -21.89 -0.51 5.36
N ASN A 475 -20.64 -0.47 5.80
CA ASN A 475 -19.86 -1.62 6.21
C ASN A 475 -20.25 -2.13 7.60
N THR A 476 -21.24 -3.02 7.61
CA THR A 476 -21.56 -4.02 8.67
C THR A 476 -22.87 -4.75 8.35
N ASN A 477 -23.57 -4.38 7.29
CA ASN A 477 -24.96 -4.76 7.11
C ASN A 477 -25.22 -5.59 5.83
N PRO A 478 -25.50 -6.90 5.94
CA PRO A 478 -25.86 -7.72 4.78
C PRO A 478 -27.19 -7.29 4.12
N MET A 479 -27.97 -6.42 4.77
CA MET A 479 -29.17 -5.78 4.23
C MET A 479 -28.93 -4.37 3.68
N ALA A 480 -27.69 -3.87 3.62
CA ALA A 480 -27.37 -2.51 3.17
C ALA A 480 -27.97 -2.17 1.82
N ASN A 481 -27.92 -3.09 0.85
CA ASN A 481 -28.50 -2.89 -0.49
C ASN A 481 -30.02 -2.65 -0.44
N ARG A 482 -30.74 -3.45 0.35
CA ARG A 482 -32.19 -3.31 0.52
C ARG A 482 -32.52 -1.99 1.24
N GLN A 483 -31.80 -1.68 2.32
CA GLN A 483 -32.04 -0.48 3.11
C GLN A 483 -31.69 0.81 2.36
N LEU A 484 -30.60 0.82 1.58
CA LEU A 484 -30.29 1.92 0.68
C LEU A 484 -31.39 2.11 -0.37
N SER A 485 -31.90 1.02 -0.95
CA SER A 485 -33.02 1.10 -1.88
C SER A 485 -34.29 1.66 -1.22
N GLU A 486 -34.61 1.26 0.01
CA GLU A 486 -35.77 1.75 0.76
C GLU A 486 -35.60 3.22 1.19
N MET A 487 -34.42 3.59 1.68
CA MET A 487 -34.05 4.97 2.02
C MET A 487 -34.11 5.86 0.78
N ARG A 488 -33.50 5.47 -0.34
CA ARG A 488 -33.56 6.20 -1.60
C ARG A 488 -35.00 6.43 -2.04
N ARG A 489 -35.86 5.41 -1.94
CA ARG A 489 -37.28 5.53 -2.26
C ARG A 489 -38.00 6.53 -1.35
N ALA A 490 -37.72 6.52 -0.05
CA ALA A 490 -38.28 7.48 0.89
C ALA A 490 -37.81 8.91 0.59
N LEU A 491 -36.51 9.13 0.35
CA LEU A 491 -35.96 10.44 -0.02
C LEU A 491 -36.55 10.97 -1.33
N ASN A 492 -36.74 10.10 -2.33
CA ASN A 492 -37.36 10.44 -3.60
C ASN A 492 -38.79 10.97 -3.45
N GLN A 493 -39.55 10.45 -2.48
CA GLN A 493 -40.93 10.87 -2.24
C GLN A 493 -41.03 12.34 -1.77
N PHE A 494 -39.97 12.88 -1.17
CA PHE A 494 -39.92 14.24 -0.63
C PHE A 494 -38.93 15.15 -1.37
N ASP A 495 -38.51 14.75 -2.58
CA ASP A 495 -37.55 15.49 -3.41
C ASP A 495 -36.26 15.84 -2.66
N LEU A 496 -35.70 14.86 -1.94
CA LEU A 496 -34.38 14.92 -1.32
C LEU A 496 -33.39 14.11 -2.16
N ALA A 497 -32.20 14.67 -2.42
CA ALA A 497 -31.14 13.91 -3.08
C ALA A 497 -30.51 12.89 -2.13
N CYS A 498 -30.24 11.68 -2.65
CA CYS A 498 -29.56 10.62 -1.92
C CYS A 498 -28.06 10.70 -2.17
N ILE A 499 -27.29 11.08 -1.16
CA ILE A 499 -25.83 11.07 -1.19
C ILE A 499 -25.35 9.82 -0.44
N VAL A 500 -24.47 9.04 -1.05
CA VAL A 500 -23.91 7.84 -0.40
C VAL A 500 -22.43 8.07 -0.13
N ALA A 501 -22.03 7.95 1.13
CA ALA A 501 -20.64 8.07 1.55
C ALA A 501 -19.86 6.77 1.30
N ILE A 502 -18.67 6.92 0.71
CA ILE A 502 -17.70 5.87 0.46
C ILE A 502 -16.60 6.01 1.52
N GLU A 503 -16.64 5.12 2.50
CA GLU A 503 -15.62 4.95 3.53
C GLU A 503 -14.60 3.88 3.15
N HIS A 504 -14.99 2.95 2.28
CA HIS A 504 -14.15 1.87 1.77
C HIS A 504 -14.37 1.67 0.26
N GLU A 505 -13.30 1.37 -0.48
CA GLU A 505 -13.34 1.19 -1.95
C GLU A 505 -14.37 0.15 -2.41
N SER A 506 -14.57 -0.92 -1.63
CA SER A 506 -15.56 -1.97 -1.93
C SER A 506 -17.01 -1.49 -1.97
N GLU A 507 -17.30 -0.30 -1.42
CA GLU A 507 -18.64 0.27 -1.37
C GLU A 507 -19.02 0.99 -2.68
N LEU A 508 -18.05 1.27 -3.56
CA LEU A 508 -18.27 2.08 -4.77
C LEU A 508 -19.40 1.53 -5.64
N THR A 509 -19.37 0.23 -5.96
CA THR A 509 -20.40 -0.38 -6.81
C THR A 509 -21.80 -0.23 -6.21
N LEU A 510 -21.95 -0.55 -4.92
CA LEU A 510 -23.23 -0.43 -4.22
C LEU A 510 -23.68 1.04 -4.14
N ALA A 511 -22.76 1.95 -3.87
CA ALA A 511 -23.05 3.37 -3.79
C ALA A 511 -23.49 3.93 -5.15
N SER A 512 -22.79 3.60 -6.23
CA SER A 512 -23.13 4.05 -7.58
C SER A 512 -24.52 3.59 -8.04
N ASP A 513 -25.00 2.44 -7.60
CA ASP A 513 -26.34 1.93 -7.95
C ASP A 513 -27.48 2.73 -7.28
N HIS A 514 -27.24 3.27 -6.07
CA HIS A 514 -28.28 3.89 -5.23
C HIS A 514 -28.15 5.41 -5.05
N ALA A 515 -26.97 5.97 -5.31
CA ALA A 515 -26.69 7.38 -5.10
C ALA A 515 -27.19 8.24 -6.26
N ASP A 516 -27.64 9.45 -5.92
CA ASP A 516 -27.75 10.55 -6.88
C ASP A 516 -26.43 11.36 -6.92
N MET A 517 -25.61 11.26 -5.88
CA MET A 517 -24.29 11.90 -5.72
C MET A 517 -23.42 11.08 -4.75
N LEU A 518 -22.11 10.98 -5.00
CA LEU A 518 -21.20 10.25 -4.12
C LEU A 518 -20.47 11.20 -3.16
N LEU A 519 -20.18 10.76 -1.94
CA LEU A 519 -19.26 11.43 -1.03
C LEU A 519 -18.05 10.55 -0.77
N ILE A 520 -16.86 11.01 -1.14
CA ILE A 520 -15.59 10.36 -0.83
C ILE A 520 -15.13 10.87 0.53
N SER A 521 -15.09 9.99 1.53
CA SER A 521 -14.70 10.36 2.88
C SER A 521 -13.24 10.83 2.94
N GLY A 522 -12.90 11.65 3.94
CA GLY A 522 -11.53 12.10 4.13
C GLY A 522 -10.51 10.96 4.31
N LYS A 523 -10.96 9.77 4.74
CA LYS A 523 -10.13 8.55 4.84
C LYS A 523 -9.68 8.04 3.47
N GLN A 524 -10.48 8.25 2.43
CA GLN A 524 -10.23 7.79 1.06
C GLN A 524 -9.63 8.89 0.16
N MET A 525 -9.44 10.11 0.67
CA MET A 525 -8.90 11.25 -0.08
C MET A 525 -7.54 10.97 -0.75
N HIS A 526 -6.73 10.06 -0.18
CA HIS A 526 -5.42 9.70 -0.74
C HIS A 526 -5.45 8.42 -1.62
N ASN A 527 -6.62 7.79 -1.79
CA ASN A 527 -6.77 6.59 -2.61
C ASN A 527 -6.92 6.97 -4.09
N ARG A 528 -5.79 7.11 -4.79
CA ARG A 528 -5.75 7.59 -6.17
C ARG A 528 -6.59 6.74 -7.13
N ASP A 529 -6.57 5.42 -6.99
CA ASP A 529 -7.33 4.51 -7.87
C ASP A 529 -8.83 4.74 -7.73
N LEU A 530 -9.33 4.92 -6.49
CA LEU A 530 -10.72 5.27 -6.25
C LEU A 530 -11.07 6.66 -6.83
N LEU A 531 -10.19 7.66 -6.68
CA LEU A 531 -10.42 9.00 -7.23
C LEU A 531 -10.48 8.99 -8.76
N GLU A 532 -9.62 8.21 -9.42
CA GLU A 532 -9.64 8.05 -10.88
C GLU A 532 -10.92 7.32 -11.34
N GLN A 533 -11.32 6.25 -10.63
CA GLN A 533 -12.58 5.54 -10.90
C GLN A 533 -13.80 6.46 -10.77
N VAL A 534 -13.87 7.23 -9.68
CA VAL A 534 -14.96 8.18 -9.40
C VAL A 534 -14.93 9.36 -10.36
N GLY A 535 -13.74 9.80 -10.78
CA GLY A 535 -13.55 10.83 -11.80
C GLY A 535 -13.94 10.40 -13.21
N ALA A 536 -14.01 9.09 -13.48
CA ALA A 536 -14.56 8.55 -14.73
C ALA A 536 -16.10 8.44 -14.71
N LEU A 537 -16.75 8.62 -13.55
CA LEU A 537 -18.21 8.58 -13.44
C LEU A 537 -18.84 9.91 -13.90
N HIS A 538 -20.03 9.82 -14.50
CA HIS A 538 -20.83 10.99 -14.89
C HIS A 538 -21.78 11.49 -13.78
N MET A 539 -21.50 11.15 -12.53
CA MET A 539 -22.31 11.55 -11.37
C MET A 539 -21.57 12.58 -10.51
N PRO A 540 -22.29 13.52 -9.84
CA PRO A 540 -21.65 14.48 -8.95
C PRO A 540 -20.92 13.82 -7.78
N VAL A 541 -19.85 14.47 -7.31
CA VAL A 541 -18.97 13.94 -6.26
C VAL A 541 -18.68 15.03 -5.22
N ILE A 542 -18.76 14.67 -3.95
CA ILE A 542 -18.24 15.44 -2.82
C ILE A 542 -16.92 14.81 -2.41
N LEU A 543 -15.84 15.58 -2.39
CA LEU A 543 -14.54 15.14 -1.87
C LEU A 543 -14.31 15.78 -0.50
N GLU A 544 -14.34 14.97 0.55
CA GLU A 544 -14.08 15.41 1.92
C GLU A 544 -12.59 15.51 2.22
N ARG A 545 -12.17 16.56 2.92
CA ARG A 545 -10.78 16.78 3.32
C ARG A 545 -10.37 15.78 4.42
N ASN A 546 -9.20 15.17 4.28
CA ASN A 546 -8.59 14.43 5.38
C ASN A 546 -8.19 15.39 6.52
N THR A 547 -8.39 14.98 7.78
CA THR A 547 -8.11 15.83 8.95
C THR A 547 -6.63 16.22 9.12
N MET A 548 -5.70 15.52 8.47
CA MET A 548 -4.26 15.86 8.46
C MET A 548 -3.79 16.53 7.16
N ALA A 549 -4.65 16.62 6.14
CA ALA A 549 -4.23 17.11 4.83
C ALA A 549 -4.15 18.63 4.78
N SER A 550 -3.11 19.15 4.13
CA SER A 550 -3.01 20.54 3.69
C SER A 550 -4.03 20.86 2.59
N LEU A 551 -4.24 22.16 2.31
CA LEU A 551 -5.08 22.58 1.18
C LEU A 551 -4.51 22.11 -0.16
N ASP A 552 -3.19 22.03 -0.29
CA ASP A 552 -2.52 21.64 -1.53
C ASP A 552 -2.69 20.14 -1.81
N GLU A 553 -2.61 19.30 -0.77
CA GLU A 553 -2.91 17.87 -0.89
C GLU A 553 -4.38 17.62 -1.23
N TRP A 554 -5.29 18.39 -0.65
CA TRP A 554 -6.71 18.28 -0.94
C TRP A 554 -7.07 18.71 -2.37
N LEU A 555 -6.51 19.84 -2.83
CA LEU A 555 -6.64 20.29 -4.22
C LEU A 555 -5.95 19.35 -5.20
N GLY A 556 -4.84 18.71 -4.80
CA GLY A 556 -4.18 17.65 -5.57
C GLY A 556 -5.10 16.45 -5.77
N ALA A 557 -5.82 16.02 -4.74
CA ALA A 557 -6.83 14.96 -4.86
C ALA A 557 -8.01 15.38 -5.76
N ALA A 558 -8.46 16.63 -5.65
CA ALA A 558 -9.49 17.19 -6.54
C ALA A 558 -9.03 17.19 -8.02
N GLU A 559 -7.76 17.51 -8.27
CA GLU A 559 -7.17 17.50 -9.61
C GLU A 559 -7.22 16.11 -10.26
N VAL A 560 -7.03 15.03 -9.49
CA VAL A 560 -7.16 13.65 -9.99
C VAL A 560 -8.57 13.40 -10.54
N ILE A 561 -9.60 13.77 -9.78
CA ILE A 561 -11.01 13.62 -10.20
C ILE A 561 -11.29 14.46 -11.45
N LEU A 562 -10.86 15.73 -11.46
CA LEU A 562 -11.08 16.65 -12.59
C LEU A 562 -10.36 16.20 -13.85
N ALA A 563 -9.12 15.71 -13.71
CA ALA A 563 -8.30 15.21 -14.82
C ALA A 563 -8.87 13.91 -15.42
N ALA A 564 -9.49 13.06 -14.60
CA ALA A 564 -10.20 11.87 -15.05
C ALA A 564 -11.52 12.18 -15.80
N GLY A 565 -12.04 13.42 -15.68
CA GLY A 565 -13.10 13.95 -16.54
C GLY A 565 -14.35 14.45 -15.80
N ASN A 566 -14.45 14.26 -14.48
CA ASN A 566 -15.62 14.66 -13.72
C ASN A 566 -15.52 16.10 -13.21
N GLN A 567 -16.20 17.01 -13.90
CA GLN A 567 -16.27 18.44 -13.56
C GLN A 567 -17.36 18.77 -12.52
N GLN A 568 -18.16 17.78 -12.09
CA GLN A 568 -19.23 17.95 -11.09
C GLN A 568 -18.72 17.65 -9.68
N LEU A 569 -17.68 18.38 -9.28
CA LEU A 569 -16.97 18.16 -8.02
C LEU A 569 -17.29 19.27 -6.99
N VAL A 570 -17.56 18.85 -5.76
CA VAL A 570 -17.74 19.70 -4.58
C VAL A 570 -16.70 19.34 -3.54
N LEU A 571 -16.11 20.33 -2.89
CA LEU A 571 -15.18 20.13 -1.77
C LEU A 571 -15.95 20.18 -0.45
N SER A 572 -15.70 19.25 0.47
CA SER A 572 -16.24 19.26 1.85
C SER A 572 -15.14 19.41 2.90
N GLU A 573 -15.11 20.56 3.59
CA GLU A 573 -14.21 20.81 4.72
C GLU A 573 -14.85 20.26 6.00
N ALA A 574 -14.30 19.17 6.53
CA ALA A 574 -14.81 18.43 7.69
C ALA A 574 -13.99 18.65 8.97
N GLY A 575 -13.05 19.60 8.92
CA GLY A 575 -12.18 19.99 10.01
C GLY A 575 -10.79 19.37 9.92
N ILE A 576 -9.83 20.09 10.48
CA ILE A 576 -8.43 19.66 10.59
C ILE A 576 -8.07 19.41 12.05
N ARG A 577 -7.06 18.57 12.29
CA ARG A 577 -6.53 18.43 13.65
C ARG A 577 -5.80 19.70 14.06
N THR A 578 -6.17 20.21 15.23
CA THR A 578 -5.50 21.35 15.86
C THR A 578 -4.90 20.93 17.19
N PHE A 579 -4.08 21.80 17.78
CA PHE A 579 -3.53 21.59 19.11
C PHE A 579 -4.48 22.01 20.25
N ASN A 580 -5.65 22.58 19.91
CA ASN A 580 -6.60 23.08 20.90
C ASN A 580 -7.39 21.94 21.56
N GLU A 581 -7.79 20.92 20.80
CA GLU A 581 -8.49 19.73 21.31
C GLU A 581 -7.84 18.46 20.75
N GLN A 582 -7.45 17.52 21.63
CA GLN A 582 -6.70 16.32 21.23
C GLN A 582 -7.51 15.31 20.40
N GLN A 583 -8.83 15.29 20.54
CA GLN A 583 -9.70 14.22 20.02
C GLN A 583 -10.73 14.70 19.01
N ARG A 584 -10.80 16.00 18.72
CA ARG A 584 -11.82 16.57 17.84
C ARG A 584 -11.18 17.50 16.81
N PRO A 585 -11.50 17.34 15.52
CA PRO A 585 -11.06 18.30 14.51
C PRO A 585 -11.73 19.66 14.73
N THR A 586 -11.13 20.71 14.18
CA THR A 586 -11.68 22.08 14.20
C THR A 586 -11.89 22.53 12.76
N LEU A 587 -13.00 23.23 12.47
CA LEU A 587 -13.24 23.78 11.13
C LEU A 587 -12.16 24.80 10.77
N ASP A 588 -11.50 24.58 9.63
CA ASP A 588 -10.48 25.48 9.10
C ASP A 588 -11.10 26.65 8.32
N LEU A 589 -11.75 27.57 9.05
CA LEU A 589 -12.37 28.76 8.44
C LEU A 589 -11.32 29.67 7.76
N SER A 590 -10.09 29.69 8.26
CA SER A 590 -8.95 30.36 7.60
C SER A 590 -8.61 29.72 6.25
N GLY A 591 -8.57 28.40 6.21
CA GLY A 591 -8.34 27.63 4.99
C GLY A 591 -9.46 27.82 3.97
N LEU A 592 -10.72 27.92 4.43
CA LEU A 592 -11.86 28.25 3.56
C LEU A 592 -11.64 29.56 2.80
N ILE A 593 -11.17 30.63 3.47
CA ILE A 593 -10.88 31.92 2.81
C ILE A 593 -9.84 31.71 1.71
N SER A 594 -8.73 31.07 2.07
CA SER A 594 -7.62 30.79 1.15
C SER A 594 -8.07 29.91 -0.04
N LEU A 595 -8.94 28.94 0.21
CA LEU A 595 -9.48 28.04 -0.80
C LEU A 595 -10.40 28.76 -1.78
N LYS A 596 -11.31 29.62 -1.29
CA LYS A 596 -12.23 30.40 -2.14
C LYS A 596 -11.52 31.43 -3.02
N GLU A 597 -10.31 31.85 -2.67
CA GLU A 597 -9.46 32.71 -3.50
C GLU A 597 -8.68 31.92 -4.57
N ARG A 598 -8.50 30.62 -4.36
CA ARG A 598 -7.67 29.76 -5.22
C ARG A 598 -8.48 28.87 -6.15
N SER A 599 -9.66 28.42 -5.74
CA SER A 599 -10.43 27.38 -6.43
C SER A 599 -11.83 27.84 -6.84
N HIS A 600 -12.25 27.42 -8.03
CA HIS A 600 -13.59 27.69 -8.56
C HIS A 600 -14.62 26.66 -8.08
N LEU A 601 -14.17 25.60 -7.41
CA LEU A 601 -15.02 24.52 -6.92
C LEU A 601 -15.89 25.02 -5.75
N PRO A 602 -17.17 24.60 -5.68
CA PRO A 602 -18.01 24.86 -4.52
C PRO A 602 -17.47 24.16 -3.27
N VAL A 603 -17.66 24.80 -2.11
CA VAL A 603 -17.17 24.29 -0.82
C VAL A 603 -18.32 24.19 0.18
N LEU A 604 -18.52 22.98 0.72
CA LEU A 604 -19.39 22.67 1.84
C LEU A 604 -18.58 22.66 3.14
N LEU A 605 -19.18 23.08 4.25
CA LEU A 605 -18.63 22.77 5.58
C LEU A 605 -19.39 21.63 6.22
N ASN A 606 -18.67 20.56 6.58
CA ASN A 606 -19.22 19.45 7.33
C ASN A 606 -19.00 19.67 8.83
N THR A 607 -20.05 20.06 9.54
CA THR A 607 -19.98 20.40 10.97
C THR A 607 -20.08 19.17 11.88
N ARG A 608 -20.36 17.99 11.33
CA ARG A 608 -20.65 16.76 12.09
C ARG A 608 -19.57 16.40 13.10
N TYR A 609 -18.31 16.58 12.70
CA TYR A 609 -17.15 16.14 13.47
C TYR A 609 -16.45 17.30 14.19
N ALA A 610 -16.61 18.53 13.69
CA ALA A 610 -15.79 19.67 14.07
C ALA A 610 -16.51 20.73 14.90
N CYS A 611 -17.83 20.63 15.10
CA CYS A 611 -18.62 21.60 15.86
C CYS A 611 -19.37 20.96 17.02
N GLN A 612 -19.37 21.63 18.17
CA GLN A 612 -20.30 21.32 19.26
C GLN A 612 -21.69 21.91 18.98
N GLN A 613 -22.73 21.33 19.57
CA GLN A 613 -24.12 21.78 19.36
C GLN A 613 -24.34 23.25 19.74
N GLU A 614 -23.67 23.73 20.78
CA GLU A 614 -23.77 25.10 21.29
C GLU A 614 -23.13 26.13 20.33
N GLU A 615 -22.10 25.70 19.61
CA GLU A 615 -21.33 26.54 18.68
C GLU A 615 -21.85 26.48 17.25
N LEU A 616 -22.70 25.48 16.94
CA LEU A 616 -23.14 25.15 15.61
C LEU A 616 -23.75 26.34 14.87
N ALA A 617 -24.64 27.10 15.53
CA ALA A 617 -25.29 28.25 14.92
C ALA A 617 -24.28 29.36 14.57
N SER A 618 -23.31 29.60 15.45
CA SER A 618 -22.27 30.62 15.25
C SER A 618 -21.29 30.23 14.15
N GLN A 619 -20.82 28.97 14.15
CA GLN A 619 -19.91 28.47 13.12
C GLN A 619 -20.60 28.37 11.76
N ALA A 620 -21.86 27.94 11.70
CA ALA A 620 -22.65 27.93 10.47
C ALA A 620 -22.89 29.34 9.90
N GLY A 621 -23.16 30.32 10.77
CA GLY A 621 -23.26 31.73 10.39
C GLY A 621 -21.92 32.27 9.84
N ALA A 622 -20.81 31.96 10.51
CA ALA A 622 -19.48 32.34 10.06
C ALA A 622 -19.13 31.71 8.70
N ALA A 623 -19.41 30.43 8.51
CA ALA A 623 -19.20 29.71 7.25
C ALA A 623 -19.90 30.39 6.08
N LYS A 624 -21.18 30.74 6.25
CA LYS A 624 -21.95 31.45 5.23
C LYS A 624 -21.40 32.85 4.98
N ALA A 625 -21.03 33.59 6.03
CA ALA A 625 -20.40 34.91 5.88
C ALA A 625 -19.07 34.84 5.11
N LEU A 626 -18.32 33.74 5.25
CA LEU A 626 -17.09 33.43 4.51
C LEU A 626 -17.35 32.80 3.13
N LYS A 627 -18.60 32.84 2.63
CA LYS A 627 -19.01 32.36 1.31
C LYS A 627 -18.84 30.84 1.09
N ALA A 628 -19.02 30.04 2.14
CA ALA A 628 -19.30 28.62 1.95
C ALA A 628 -20.59 28.44 1.13
N ASP A 629 -20.59 27.45 0.23
CA ASP A 629 -21.70 27.16 -0.69
C ASP A 629 -22.71 26.16 -0.08
N GLY A 630 -22.48 25.72 1.16
CA GLY A 630 -23.44 24.91 1.90
C GLY A 630 -22.91 24.31 3.19
N LEU A 631 -23.77 23.54 3.85
CA LEU A 631 -23.50 22.88 5.13
C LEU A 631 -23.95 21.42 5.12
N VAL A 632 -23.16 20.59 5.79
CA VAL A 632 -23.55 19.24 6.19
C VAL A 632 -23.76 19.22 7.70
N LEU A 633 -24.97 18.89 8.13
CA LEU A 633 -25.36 18.83 9.55
C LEU A 633 -25.66 17.39 9.95
N GLY A 634 -25.04 16.93 11.03
CA GLY A 634 -25.32 15.60 11.59
C GLY A 634 -26.70 15.51 12.22
N VAL A 635 -27.45 14.45 11.92
CA VAL A 635 -28.75 14.18 12.54
C VAL A 635 -28.68 12.81 13.22
N SER A 636 -28.58 12.80 14.55
CA SER A 636 -28.60 11.55 15.32
C SER A 636 -29.95 11.28 15.98
N ASP A 637 -30.77 12.31 16.18
CA ASP A 637 -32.11 12.23 16.77
C ASP A 637 -33.07 13.19 16.04
N PRO A 638 -34.29 12.77 15.66
CA PRO A 638 -35.33 13.65 15.12
C PRO A 638 -35.56 14.96 15.91
N GLN A 639 -35.32 14.98 17.23
CA GLN A 639 -35.46 16.19 18.04
C GLN A 639 -34.47 17.30 17.64
N GLN A 640 -33.29 16.94 17.09
CA GLN A 640 -32.29 17.91 16.62
C GLN A 640 -32.74 18.65 15.35
N LEU A 641 -33.63 18.05 14.55
CA LEU A 641 -34.11 18.66 13.30
C LEU A 641 -34.79 20.01 13.53
N LYS A 642 -35.46 20.20 14.67
CA LYS A 642 -36.07 21.48 15.01
C LYS A 642 -35.02 22.59 15.20
N GLY A 643 -33.94 22.29 15.93
CA GLY A 643 -32.82 23.22 16.11
C GLY A 643 -32.09 23.52 14.79
N HIS A 644 -31.90 22.51 13.95
CA HIS A 644 -31.33 22.71 12.61
C HIS A 644 -32.24 23.54 11.70
N SER A 645 -33.56 23.37 11.79
CA SER A 645 -34.52 24.16 11.02
C SER A 645 -34.39 25.66 11.31
N ASP A 646 -34.24 26.05 12.59
CA ASP A 646 -34.02 27.45 12.96
C ASP A 646 -32.70 28.01 12.41
N ILE A 647 -31.64 27.20 12.40
CA ILE A 647 -30.33 27.57 11.82
C ILE A 647 -30.47 27.76 10.31
N LEU A 648 -31.02 26.77 9.59
CA LEU A 648 -31.19 26.83 8.14
C LEU A 648 -32.12 27.97 7.72
N ALA A 649 -33.20 28.23 8.45
CA ALA A 649 -34.10 29.35 8.17
C ALA A 649 -33.40 30.71 8.26
N ARG A 650 -32.44 30.89 9.20
CA ARG A 650 -31.61 32.09 9.27
C ARG A 650 -30.64 32.15 8.08
N LEU A 651 -29.98 31.03 7.78
CA LEU A 651 -29.03 30.95 6.68
C LEU A 651 -29.66 31.12 5.30
N TYR A 652 -30.93 30.78 5.08
CA TYR A 652 -31.60 31.08 3.81
C TYR A 652 -32.09 32.51 3.68
N ARG A 653 -32.28 33.25 4.77
CA ARG A 653 -32.89 34.59 4.75
C ARG A 653 -31.93 35.76 4.48
N GLY A 654 -30.62 35.48 4.36
CA GLY A 654 -29.59 36.51 4.21
C GLY A 654 -28.95 36.81 5.54
#